data_AF-A0A3P9AIH8-F1
#
_entry.id   AF-A0A3P9AIH8-F1
#
_cell.length_a   1.000
_cell.length_b   1.000
_cell.length_c   1.000
_cell.angle_alpha   90.00
_cell.angle_beta   90.00
_cell.angle_gamma   90.00
#
_symmetry.space_group_name_H-M   'P 1'
#
loop_
_entity.id
_entity.type
_entity.pdbx_description
1 polymer ?
#
loop_
_entity_poly.entity_id
_entity_poly.type
_entity_poly.pdbx_seq_one_letter_code
_entity_poly.pdbx_strand_id
1 'polypeptide(L)'
;MSSVRFESEGLNRQHEQVTFLDNKEKMASKKRTGVIVGVLIALLILAAVTGFLIWLFVIKGKEFEATRFEAALSRQRVPAQRMFSGHMKLDNLPYDPKLEDPNTTEFKDLADDLEILLDTNYKQVERLSKYYTKSVVTAFSPSLSSDGVLAYYWIMFDVPAADLEILPLFSEYRILDVLKKKFRELGKRSGQHLQISEVTASRTDPRMARNPREDDKCLFRLEAKTSVQSFESPGFPNPYPSQSRCQWQIRALQQNVISVRFSDFHIEDDCSNDYVFIYDSLSPDETQAITQKCGQRPPSNPLEVVSSGNLMLINLVTDSSVRRPGFRAYYSITPLTTSKNCGGILSDIQGNFSSPHYPSFYPPALDCNWTIKVPVGKLVRVKFTMFRVKEPGVDTRVCHKDYIEVMGTKYCGEMPSLALTSTSNNLDVKFHSDQSYTDKGFLAYYNAYDPTNPCPNQFPCATGICIKKELHCDGWNDCGDRSDEMNCNCEKDQFACANGMCKPKYWVCDRVDDCGDGSDEKHCGCVETEWRCGDGVCLPHDVVCDTKLDCIDGSDEASCKASPDICSDFSFKCKDETCVNKVNAECDRVKDCTDGSDELGCDCGVRPYKLNRIVGGENAQVGEWPWQVSLHFQTMGHVCGASIISNKWLLSAAHCFKTSSPENHIASNWWTYSGMQDQYKQDIAQQRLLKTIITHPDYSQMTYDYDVALLELSQPLVFTNTIQPICLPTSSHLFPAGIPCWVTGWGTLREGGRLRGSSGVLRGEWEMVSGGYCELG
;
A
#
# COMPACT_ATOMS: atom_id res chain seq x y z
N MET A 1 -8.91 31.95 -1.09
CA MET A 1 -9.10 30.91 -2.13
C MET A 1 -8.96 31.57 -3.50
N SER A 2 -8.03 31.08 -4.32
CA SER A 2 -7.89 31.48 -5.74
C SER A 2 -7.69 30.21 -6.54
N SER A 3 -8.65 29.86 -7.39
CA SER A 3 -8.60 28.67 -8.24
C SER A 3 -7.83 28.95 -9.53
N VAL A 4 -6.89 28.08 -9.90
CA VAL A 4 -6.27 28.08 -11.23
C VAL A 4 -6.98 27.01 -12.07
N ARG A 5 -7.53 27.38 -13.23
CA ARG A 5 -8.17 26.45 -14.16
C ARG A 5 -7.21 26.15 -15.31
N PHE A 6 -6.95 24.88 -15.56
CA PHE A 6 -6.16 24.39 -16.68
C PHE A 6 -7.10 23.67 -17.66
N GLU A 7 -7.23 24.17 -18.89
CA GLU A 7 -7.99 23.49 -19.95
C GLU A 7 -7.02 23.02 -21.04
N SER A 8 -7.00 21.70 -21.26
CA SER A 8 -6.30 21.06 -22.38
C SER A 8 -7.32 20.64 -23.41
N GLU A 9 -7.45 21.38 -24.51
CA GLU A 9 -8.16 20.90 -25.69
C GLU A 9 -7.20 20.12 -26.61
N GLY A 10 -7.63 18.92 -27.01
CA GLY A 10 -6.83 17.96 -27.75
C GLY A 10 -6.47 18.38 -29.18
N LEU A 11 -5.26 17.97 -29.59
CA LEU A 11 -4.71 17.83 -30.95
C LEU A 11 -5.23 18.77 -32.05
N ASN A 12 -4.79 20.03 -32.05
CA ASN A 12 -3.92 20.60 -33.12
C ASN A 12 -3.73 22.12 -32.92
N ARG A 13 -2.45 22.54 -32.90
CA ARG A 13 -1.92 23.92 -32.94
C ARG A 13 -2.19 24.84 -31.72
N GLN A 14 -1.08 24.99 -30.99
CA GLN A 14 -0.72 25.92 -29.90
C GLN A 14 -1.48 27.25 -29.80
N HIS A 15 -2.17 27.43 -28.68
CA HIS A 15 -2.04 28.57 -27.76
C HIS A 15 -2.53 28.13 -26.37
N GLU A 16 -1.61 27.95 -25.41
CA GLU A 16 -1.94 27.75 -24.00
C GLU A 16 -2.04 29.14 -23.34
N GLN A 17 -3.18 29.46 -22.72
CA GLN A 17 -3.41 30.76 -22.05
C GLN A 17 -3.86 30.52 -20.61
N VAL A 18 -3.17 31.12 -19.65
CA VAL A 18 -3.48 31.07 -18.21
C VAL A 18 -3.98 32.45 -17.79
N THR A 19 -5.18 32.53 -17.25
CA THR A 19 -5.77 33.79 -16.77
C THR A 19 -6.30 33.64 -15.34
N PHE A 20 -6.02 34.65 -14.51
CA PHE A 20 -6.62 34.85 -13.20
C PHE A 20 -8.02 35.46 -13.39
N LEU A 21 -9.03 34.95 -12.66
CA LEU A 21 -10.41 35.44 -12.74
C LEU A 21 -10.68 36.48 -11.65
N ASP A 22 -11.39 37.56 -12.03
CA ASP A 22 -11.86 38.62 -11.13
C ASP A 22 -13.31 38.98 -11.51
N ASN A 23 -14.22 39.08 -10.53
CA ASN A 23 -15.68 39.13 -10.74
C ASN A 23 -16.25 40.55 -10.76
N LYS A 24 -16.96 40.97 -11.83
CA LYS A 24 -17.97 42.06 -11.81
C LYS A 24 -19.10 41.92 -12.86
N GLU A 25 -20.34 41.87 -12.35
CA GLU A 25 -21.63 42.45 -12.82
C GLU A 25 -22.14 42.18 -14.27
N LYS A 26 -23.44 42.09 -14.64
CA LYS A 26 -24.78 42.31 -14.04
C LYS A 26 -25.85 41.75 -15.01
N MET A 27 -27.05 41.45 -14.48
CA MET A 27 -28.26 41.01 -15.20
C MET A 27 -28.91 42.07 -16.11
N ALA A 28 -29.70 41.63 -17.11
CA ALA A 28 -30.94 42.31 -17.53
C ALA A 28 -31.95 41.35 -18.20
N SER A 29 -33.22 41.45 -17.77
CA SER A 29 -34.40 40.68 -18.22
C SER A 29 -35.43 41.62 -18.87
N LYS A 30 -36.21 41.15 -19.87
CA LYS A 30 -37.61 41.62 -20.07
C LYS A 30 -38.50 40.75 -21.01
N LYS A 31 -39.62 40.30 -20.43
CA LYS A 31 -41.07 40.23 -20.86
C LYS A 31 -41.45 39.85 -22.31
N ARG A 32 -42.29 38.83 -22.59
CA ARG A 32 -43.74 38.46 -22.28
C ARG A 32 -44.71 38.85 -23.41
N THR A 33 -45.50 37.89 -23.93
CA THR A 33 -46.97 37.97 -24.15
C THR A 33 -47.55 36.68 -24.78
N GLY A 34 -48.77 36.27 -24.36
CA GLY A 34 -49.65 35.42 -25.19
C GLY A 34 -50.23 34.16 -24.53
N VAL A 35 -51.03 34.30 -23.47
CA VAL A 35 -51.84 33.22 -22.88
C VAL A 35 -53.26 33.30 -23.45
N ILE A 36 -53.99 32.17 -23.44
CA ILE A 36 -55.45 32.01 -23.69
C ILE A 36 -55.83 31.32 -25.04
N VAL A 37 -54.98 30.45 -25.59
CA VAL A 37 -55.45 29.38 -26.53
C VAL A 37 -54.82 28.00 -26.23
N GLY A 38 -53.62 27.95 -25.63
CA GLY A 38 -52.89 26.69 -25.38
C GLY A 38 -53.44 25.78 -24.26
N VAL A 39 -54.29 26.29 -23.36
CA VAL A 39 -54.75 25.54 -22.18
C VAL A 39 -55.74 24.42 -22.56
N LEU A 40 -56.53 24.59 -23.63
CA LEU A 40 -57.50 23.58 -24.07
C LEU A 40 -56.87 22.44 -24.88
N ILE A 41 -55.74 22.69 -25.56
CA ILE A 41 -55.02 21.67 -26.34
C ILE A 41 -54.12 20.83 -25.42
N ALA A 42 -53.51 21.44 -24.39
CA ALA A 42 -52.68 20.72 -23.43
C ALA A 42 -53.47 19.68 -22.61
N LEU A 43 -54.72 19.96 -22.26
CA LEU A 43 -55.57 19.05 -21.48
C LEU A 43 -55.98 17.79 -22.27
N LEU A 44 -56.17 17.89 -23.59
CA LEU A 44 -56.51 16.74 -24.43
C LEU A 44 -55.30 15.81 -24.66
N ILE A 45 -54.09 16.38 -24.74
CA ILE A 45 -52.85 15.59 -24.88
C ILE A 45 -52.53 14.84 -23.57
N LEU A 46 -52.76 15.47 -22.42
CA LEU A 46 -52.52 14.86 -21.11
C LEU A 46 -53.44 13.64 -20.83
N ALA A 47 -54.69 13.67 -21.31
CA ALA A 47 -55.61 12.55 -21.20
C ALA A 47 -55.20 11.34 -22.08
N ALA A 48 -54.66 11.58 -23.27
CA ALA A 48 -54.18 10.51 -24.15
C ALA A 48 -52.89 9.85 -23.63
N VAL A 49 -51.97 10.65 -23.10
CA VAL A 49 -50.70 10.15 -22.52
C VAL A 49 -50.95 9.33 -21.26
N THR A 50 -51.87 9.76 -20.39
CA THR A 50 -52.24 8.99 -19.19
C THR A 50 -52.92 7.66 -19.54
N GLY A 51 -53.79 7.62 -20.55
CA GLY A 51 -54.38 6.36 -21.04
C GLY A 51 -53.34 5.37 -21.59
N PHE A 52 -52.34 5.87 -22.34
CA PHE A 52 -51.25 5.04 -22.87
C PHE A 52 -50.32 4.51 -21.76
N LEU A 53 -49.99 5.34 -20.77
CA LEU A 53 -49.15 4.94 -19.64
C LEU A 53 -49.85 3.89 -18.76
N ILE A 54 -51.17 4.00 -18.54
CA ILE A 54 -51.92 2.98 -17.80
C ILE A 54 -51.93 1.64 -18.55
N TRP A 55 -52.09 1.64 -19.87
CA TRP A 55 -52.00 0.42 -20.68
C TRP A 55 -50.60 -0.21 -20.63
N LEU A 56 -49.55 0.61 -20.69
CA LEU A 56 -48.15 0.16 -20.72
C LEU A 56 -47.67 -0.37 -19.36
N PHE A 57 -48.08 0.25 -18.24
CA PHE A 57 -47.65 -0.15 -16.90
C PHE A 57 -48.57 -1.19 -16.23
N VAL A 58 -49.88 -1.19 -16.47
CA VAL A 58 -50.81 -2.09 -15.74
C VAL A 58 -51.01 -3.42 -16.45
N ILE A 59 -51.09 -3.43 -17.79
CA ILE A 59 -51.39 -4.66 -18.56
C ILE A 59 -50.10 -5.36 -19.00
N LYS A 60 -49.09 -4.61 -19.44
CA LYS A 60 -47.79 -5.19 -19.85
C LYS A 60 -46.83 -5.48 -18.69
N GLY A 61 -46.99 -4.81 -17.55
CA GLY A 61 -46.16 -5.03 -16.35
C GLY A 61 -46.32 -6.43 -15.74
N LYS A 62 -47.54 -7.00 -15.79
CA LYS A 62 -47.84 -8.30 -15.16
C LYS A 62 -47.31 -9.52 -15.92
N GLU A 63 -46.89 -9.41 -17.18
CA GLU A 63 -46.19 -10.48 -17.92
C GLU A 63 -44.66 -10.36 -17.86
N PHE A 64 -44.13 -9.18 -17.51
CA PHE A 64 -42.69 -8.88 -17.56
C PHE A 64 -41.95 -9.10 -16.22
N GLU A 65 -42.68 -9.24 -15.11
CA GLU A 65 -42.10 -9.46 -13.77
C GLU A 65 -41.90 -10.94 -13.41
N ALA A 66 -42.71 -11.85 -13.96
CA ALA A 66 -42.54 -13.29 -13.73
C ALA A 66 -41.30 -13.86 -14.46
N THR A 67 -40.92 -13.29 -15.61
CA THR A 67 -39.79 -13.77 -16.41
C THR A 67 -38.44 -13.18 -15.99
N ARG A 68 -38.39 -12.04 -15.29
CA ARG A 68 -37.13 -11.42 -14.84
C ARG A 68 -36.62 -11.99 -13.52
N PHE A 69 -37.49 -12.48 -12.65
CA PHE A 69 -37.07 -13.10 -11.38
C PHE A 69 -36.46 -14.51 -11.58
N GLU A 70 -36.92 -15.27 -12.59
CA GLU A 70 -36.29 -16.54 -13.00
C GLU A 70 -35.08 -16.35 -13.93
N ALA A 71 -35.05 -15.27 -14.74
CA ALA A 71 -33.90 -14.95 -15.60
C ALA A 71 -32.71 -14.29 -14.87
N ALA A 72 -32.95 -13.59 -13.75
CA ALA A 72 -31.88 -12.99 -12.95
C ALA A 72 -31.13 -14.01 -12.07
N LEU A 73 -31.76 -15.12 -11.70
CA LEU A 73 -31.14 -16.23 -10.97
C LEU A 73 -30.42 -17.24 -11.89
N SER A 74 -30.68 -17.21 -13.20
CA SER A 74 -30.09 -18.14 -14.19
C SER A 74 -28.96 -17.53 -15.03
N ARG A 75 -28.69 -16.22 -14.93
CA ARG A 75 -27.50 -15.62 -15.56
C ARG A 75 -26.28 -15.77 -14.64
N GLN A 76 -25.61 -16.90 -14.87
CA GLN A 76 -24.17 -17.11 -14.79
C GLN A 76 -23.60 -17.55 -13.43
N ARG A 77 -24.16 -18.60 -12.83
CA ARG A 77 -23.36 -19.49 -11.97
C ARG A 77 -22.39 -20.26 -12.89
N VAL A 78 -21.15 -19.81 -13.01
CA VAL A 78 -20.09 -20.55 -13.73
C VAL A 78 -19.72 -21.77 -12.87
N PRO A 79 -19.46 -22.96 -13.45
CA PRO A 79 -18.91 -24.08 -12.70
C PRO A 79 -17.63 -23.65 -11.96
N ALA A 80 -17.54 -23.98 -10.68
CA ALA A 80 -16.42 -23.60 -9.84
C ALA A 80 -15.42 -24.74 -9.77
N GLN A 81 -14.18 -24.46 -10.18
CA GLN A 81 -13.08 -25.39 -9.96
C GLN A 81 -12.54 -25.19 -8.53
N ARG A 82 -12.30 -26.31 -7.85
CA ARG A 82 -11.65 -26.37 -6.54
C ARG A 82 -10.41 -27.24 -6.67
N MET A 83 -9.26 -26.65 -6.37
CA MET A 83 -7.99 -27.32 -6.44
C MET A 83 -7.31 -27.29 -5.08
N PHE A 84 -6.64 -28.39 -4.75
CA PHE A 84 -5.79 -28.51 -3.59
C PHE A 84 -4.42 -29.02 -4.02
N SER A 85 -3.35 -28.40 -3.54
CA SER A 85 -2.00 -28.94 -3.68
C SER A 85 -1.35 -29.16 -2.35
N GLY A 86 -0.36 -30.03 -2.34
CA GLY A 86 0.45 -30.28 -1.17
C GLY A 86 1.54 -31.28 -1.49
N HIS A 87 2.06 -31.88 -0.43
CA HIS A 87 3.05 -32.94 -0.53
C HIS A 87 2.71 -34.09 0.41
N MET A 88 3.26 -35.25 0.11
CA MET A 88 3.20 -36.43 0.98
C MET A 88 4.60 -37.02 1.14
N LYS A 89 4.88 -37.53 2.33
CA LYS A 89 6.15 -38.19 2.63
C LYS A 89 6.02 -39.70 2.52
N LEU A 90 6.81 -40.29 1.63
CA LEU A 90 6.94 -41.73 1.42
C LEU A 90 8.11 -42.23 2.27
N ASP A 91 7.82 -42.99 3.32
CA ASP A 91 8.83 -43.57 4.20
C ASP A 91 9.38 -44.89 3.64
N ASN A 92 10.61 -45.22 4.05
CA ASN A 92 11.31 -46.46 3.67
C ASN A 92 11.54 -46.62 2.15
N LEU A 93 11.52 -45.50 1.41
CA LEU A 93 11.85 -45.46 0.00
C LEU A 93 13.16 -44.65 -0.16
N PRO A 94 14.27 -45.26 -0.61
CA PRO A 94 15.48 -44.51 -0.89
C PRO A 94 15.26 -43.57 -2.09
N TYR A 95 15.79 -42.36 -2.01
CA TYR A 95 15.67 -41.38 -3.08
C TYR A 95 16.54 -41.77 -4.29
N ASP A 96 15.93 -41.80 -5.48
CA ASP A 96 16.63 -41.94 -6.76
C ASP A 96 16.64 -40.58 -7.49
N PRO A 97 17.81 -40.02 -7.86
CA PRO A 97 17.91 -38.78 -8.63
C PRO A 97 17.15 -38.80 -9.97
N LYS A 98 16.85 -39.97 -10.54
CA LYS A 98 16.01 -40.06 -11.75
C LYS A 98 14.59 -39.57 -11.53
N LEU A 99 14.10 -39.58 -10.28
CA LEU A 99 12.80 -39.01 -9.89
C LEU A 99 12.73 -37.49 -10.06
N GLU A 100 13.84 -36.82 -10.42
CA GLU A 100 13.83 -35.39 -10.74
C GLU A 100 13.32 -35.09 -12.16
N ASP A 101 13.40 -36.06 -13.08
CA ASP A 101 12.95 -35.91 -14.46
C ASP A 101 11.65 -36.70 -14.72
N PRO A 102 10.51 -36.00 -14.91
CA PRO A 102 9.21 -36.56 -15.28
C PRO A 102 9.18 -37.46 -16.52
N ASN A 103 10.22 -37.42 -17.36
CA ASN A 103 10.30 -38.26 -18.55
C ASN A 103 10.84 -39.66 -18.27
N THR A 104 11.50 -39.87 -17.14
CA THR A 104 12.08 -41.17 -16.75
C THR A 104 11.01 -42.19 -16.41
N THR A 105 11.37 -43.47 -16.51
CA THR A 105 10.50 -44.59 -16.13
C THR A 105 10.23 -44.59 -14.63
N GLU A 106 11.27 -44.31 -13.83
CA GLU A 106 11.22 -44.32 -12.38
C GLU A 106 10.24 -43.27 -11.84
N PHE A 107 10.23 -42.07 -12.45
CA PHE A 107 9.23 -41.05 -12.12
C PHE A 107 7.82 -41.51 -12.47
N LYS A 108 7.63 -42.01 -13.69
CA LYS A 108 6.30 -42.37 -14.22
C LYS A 108 5.66 -43.48 -13.41
N ASP A 109 6.41 -44.55 -13.13
CA ASP A 109 5.91 -45.70 -12.38
C ASP A 109 5.47 -45.28 -10.97
N LEU A 110 6.31 -44.52 -10.25
CA LEU A 110 5.98 -44.05 -8.90
C LEU A 110 4.84 -43.04 -8.89
N ALA A 111 4.80 -42.13 -9.87
CA ALA A 111 3.71 -41.16 -10.02
C ALA A 111 2.39 -41.86 -10.31
N ASP A 112 2.36 -42.82 -11.23
CA ASP A 112 1.16 -43.57 -11.60
C ASP A 112 0.63 -44.39 -10.41
N ASP A 113 1.51 -45.05 -9.64
CA ASP A 113 1.13 -45.78 -8.42
C ASP A 113 0.44 -44.86 -7.38
N LEU A 114 0.99 -43.66 -7.18
CA LEU A 114 0.44 -42.68 -6.24
C LEU A 114 -0.86 -42.04 -6.74
N GLU A 115 -0.94 -41.73 -8.04
CA GLU A 115 -2.15 -41.19 -8.67
C GLU A 115 -3.29 -42.20 -8.60
N ILE A 116 -3.04 -43.50 -8.88
CA ILE A 116 -4.03 -44.57 -8.72
C ILE A 116 -4.53 -44.66 -7.27
N LEU A 117 -3.62 -44.52 -6.30
CA LEU A 117 -3.95 -44.54 -4.88
C LEU A 117 -4.85 -43.36 -4.50
N LEU A 118 -4.49 -42.15 -4.93
CA LEU A 118 -5.28 -40.92 -4.70
C LEU A 118 -6.66 -41.02 -5.36
N ASP A 119 -6.72 -41.44 -6.63
CA ASP A 119 -7.96 -41.66 -7.38
C ASP A 119 -8.90 -42.62 -6.66
N THR A 120 -8.37 -43.75 -6.19
CA THR A 120 -9.14 -44.77 -5.48
C THR A 120 -9.69 -44.22 -4.16
N ASN A 121 -8.93 -43.38 -3.47
CA ASN A 121 -9.35 -42.79 -2.20
C ASN A 121 -10.54 -41.85 -2.39
N TYR A 122 -10.46 -40.91 -3.33
CA TYR A 122 -11.53 -39.93 -3.55
C TYR A 122 -12.78 -40.53 -4.19
N LYS A 123 -12.63 -41.54 -5.06
CA LYS A 123 -13.77 -42.25 -5.66
C LYS A 123 -14.58 -43.06 -4.64
N GLN A 124 -13.98 -43.49 -3.53
CA GLN A 124 -14.67 -44.23 -2.45
C GLN A 124 -15.48 -43.33 -1.50
N VAL A 125 -15.26 -42.02 -1.51
CA VAL A 125 -15.98 -41.08 -0.65
C VAL A 125 -17.22 -40.57 -1.37
N GLU A 126 -18.38 -41.11 -1.00
CA GLU A 126 -19.68 -40.91 -1.68
C GLU A 126 -20.04 -39.44 -1.98
N ARG A 127 -19.60 -38.49 -1.15
CA ARG A 127 -19.87 -37.05 -1.35
C ARG A 127 -18.84 -36.31 -2.21
N LEU A 128 -17.60 -36.77 -2.26
CA LEU A 128 -16.52 -36.12 -3.02
C LEU A 128 -16.35 -36.76 -4.41
N SER A 129 -16.65 -38.05 -4.54
CA SER A 129 -16.51 -38.81 -5.78
C SER A 129 -17.33 -38.23 -6.94
N LYS A 130 -18.47 -37.59 -6.66
CA LYS A 130 -19.30 -36.91 -7.66
C LYS A 130 -18.59 -35.74 -8.35
N TYR A 131 -17.70 -35.05 -7.64
CA TYR A 131 -17.05 -33.82 -8.10
C TYR A 131 -15.56 -34.00 -8.40
N TYR A 132 -14.98 -35.12 -7.96
CA TYR A 132 -13.58 -35.44 -8.19
C TYR A 132 -13.30 -35.62 -9.68
N THR A 133 -12.30 -34.89 -10.18
CA THR A 133 -11.91 -34.96 -11.59
C THR A 133 -10.65 -35.79 -11.77
N LYS A 134 -9.54 -35.36 -11.18
CA LYS A 134 -8.23 -36.03 -11.28
C LYS A 134 -7.27 -35.59 -10.19
N SER A 135 -6.26 -36.43 -9.96
CA SER A 135 -5.07 -36.12 -9.18
C SER A 135 -3.84 -36.24 -10.07
N VAL A 136 -2.82 -35.42 -9.81
CA VAL A 136 -1.56 -35.45 -10.57
C VAL A 136 -0.40 -35.24 -9.62
N VAL A 137 0.64 -36.07 -9.78
CA VAL A 137 1.93 -35.92 -9.10
C VAL A 137 2.83 -35.01 -9.93
N THR A 138 3.33 -33.92 -9.33
CA THR A 138 4.07 -32.87 -10.03
C THR A 138 5.57 -33.02 -9.97
N ALA A 139 6.10 -33.53 -8.86
CA ALA A 139 7.54 -33.63 -8.62
C ALA A 139 7.83 -34.59 -7.47
N PHE A 140 9.10 -35.00 -7.38
CA PHE A 140 9.66 -35.66 -6.20
C PHE A 140 10.91 -34.94 -5.69
N SER A 141 11.18 -35.05 -4.40
CA SER A 141 12.42 -34.56 -3.77
C SER A 141 12.85 -35.48 -2.62
N PRO A 142 14.13 -35.43 -2.19
CA PRO A 142 14.55 -36.19 -1.03
C PRO A 142 13.94 -35.58 0.24
N SER A 143 13.54 -36.43 1.20
CA SER A 143 13.14 -35.96 2.52
C SER A 143 14.36 -35.49 3.34
N LEU A 144 14.16 -34.50 4.21
CA LEU A 144 15.19 -34.02 5.15
C LEU A 144 15.60 -35.08 6.17
N SER A 145 14.71 -36.02 6.50
CA SER A 145 15.06 -37.25 7.23
C SER A 145 15.55 -38.29 6.24
N SER A 146 16.73 -38.87 6.47
CA SER A 146 17.49 -39.69 5.52
C SER A 146 16.77 -40.87 4.84
N ASP A 147 15.61 -41.31 5.33
CA ASP A 147 14.87 -42.48 4.84
C ASP A 147 13.48 -42.14 4.26
N GLY A 148 13.43 -41.31 3.21
CA GLY A 148 12.18 -41.12 2.47
C GLY A 148 12.21 -40.17 1.27
N VAL A 149 11.13 -40.20 0.49
CA VAL A 149 10.89 -39.36 -0.69
C VAL A 149 9.67 -38.48 -0.45
N LEU A 150 9.77 -37.19 -0.74
CA LEU A 150 8.62 -36.30 -0.80
C LEU A 150 8.01 -36.34 -2.20
N ALA A 151 6.71 -36.61 -2.28
CA ALA A 151 5.94 -36.55 -3.51
C ALA A 151 5.01 -35.33 -3.47
N TYR A 152 5.14 -34.45 -4.44
CA TYR A 152 4.31 -33.26 -4.57
C TYR A 152 3.15 -33.52 -5.52
N TYR A 153 1.96 -33.03 -5.19
CA TYR A 153 0.77 -33.37 -5.95
C TYR A 153 -0.26 -32.23 -5.93
N TRP A 154 -1.24 -32.35 -6.82
CA TRP A 154 -2.49 -31.60 -6.75
C TRP A 154 -3.70 -32.44 -7.10
N ILE A 155 -4.87 -31.99 -6.64
CA ILE A 155 -6.16 -32.63 -6.83
C ILE A 155 -7.16 -31.59 -7.30
N MET A 156 -7.97 -31.94 -8.29
CA MET A 156 -8.98 -31.07 -8.88
C MET A 156 -10.39 -31.64 -8.70
N PHE A 157 -11.30 -30.76 -8.29
CA PHE A 157 -12.72 -31.01 -8.17
C PHE A 157 -13.48 -29.97 -9.00
N ASP A 158 -14.35 -30.44 -9.90
CA ASP A 158 -15.22 -29.58 -10.70
C ASP A 158 -16.62 -29.58 -10.08
N VAL A 159 -17.04 -28.44 -9.54
CA VAL A 159 -18.36 -28.27 -8.90
C VAL A 159 -19.30 -27.55 -9.87
N PRO A 160 -20.35 -28.22 -10.38
CA PRO A 160 -21.33 -27.60 -11.25
C PRO A 160 -22.03 -26.42 -10.57
N ALA A 161 -22.48 -25.47 -11.39
CA ALA A 161 -23.26 -24.30 -11.00
C ALA A 161 -24.44 -24.58 -10.05
N ALA A 162 -25.10 -25.73 -10.25
CA ALA A 162 -26.25 -26.16 -9.44
C ALA A 162 -25.88 -26.50 -7.99
N ASP A 163 -24.63 -26.90 -7.76
CA ASP A 163 -24.18 -27.46 -6.48
C ASP A 163 -23.23 -26.51 -5.72
N LEU A 164 -23.11 -25.23 -6.11
CA LEU A 164 -22.16 -24.28 -5.50
C LEU A 164 -22.34 -24.10 -3.98
N GLU A 165 -23.51 -24.40 -3.43
CA GLU A 165 -23.78 -24.35 -1.99
C GLU A 165 -22.91 -25.34 -1.18
N ILE A 166 -22.40 -26.39 -1.81
CA ILE A 166 -21.57 -27.39 -1.15
C ILE A 166 -20.10 -26.97 -1.02
N LEU A 167 -19.68 -25.84 -1.63
CA LEU A 167 -18.29 -25.41 -1.67
C LEU A 167 -17.59 -25.34 -0.29
N PRO A 168 -18.27 -24.96 0.82
CA PRO A 168 -17.67 -25.02 2.16
C PRO A 168 -17.28 -26.44 2.63
N LEU A 169 -17.84 -27.50 2.02
CA LEU A 169 -17.46 -28.89 2.31
C LEU A 169 -16.08 -29.25 1.75
N PHE A 170 -15.63 -28.56 0.70
CA PHE A 170 -14.27 -28.66 0.17
C PHE A 170 -13.34 -27.74 0.98
N SER A 171 -13.22 -28.03 2.28
CA SER A 171 -12.20 -27.41 3.13
C SER A 171 -10.95 -28.28 3.17
N GLU A 172 -9.78 -27.65 3.33
CA GLU A 172 -8.48 -28.31 3.48
C GLU A 172 -8.52 -29.40 4.53
N TYR A 173 -9.16 -29.13 5.68
CA TYR A 173 -9.35 -30.10 6.75
C TYR A 173 -10.06 -31.38 6.29
N ARG A 174 -11.13 -31.26 5.49
CA ARG A 174 -11.88 -32.43 4.98
C ARG A 174 -11.07 -33.23 3.97
N ILE A 175 -10.36 -32.55 3.08
CA ILE A 175 -9.45 -33.19 2.11
C ILE A 175 -8.35 -33.96 2.85
N LEU A 176 -7.73 -33.33 3.85
CA LEU A 176 -6.71 -33.96 4.69
C LEU A 176 -7.23 -35.14 5.51
N ASP A 177 -8.44 -35.06 6.06
CA ASP A 177 -9.04 -36.16 6.84
C ASP A 177 -9.26 -37.41 5.97
N VAL A 178 -9.73 -37.23 4.74
CA VAL A 178 -9.90 -38.32 3.76
C VAL A 178 -8.56 -38.97 3.42
N LEU A 179 -7.51 -38.18 3.19
CA LEU A 179 -6.16 -38.69 2.93
C LEU A 179 -5.61 -39.46 4.13
N LYS A 180 -5.62 -38.85 5.33
CA LYS A 180 -5.07 -39.44 6.56
C LYS A 180 -5.79 -40.73 6.97
N LYS A 181 -7.11 -40.80 6.82
CA LYS A 181 -7.89 -41.99 7.16
C LYS A 181 -7.48 -43.19 6.29
N LYS A 182 -7.30 -42.99 4.99
CA LYS A 182 -6.93 -44.07 4.07
C LYS A 182 -5.51 -44.55 4.27
N PHE A 183 -4.55 -43.65 4.51
CA PHE A 183 -3.17 -44.02 4.80
C PHE A 183 -3.06 -44.86 6.08
N ARG A 184 -3.85 -44.54 7.11
CA ARG A 184 -3.96 -45.37 8.34
C ARG A 184 -4.53 -46.77 8.07
N GLU A 185 -5.40 -46.94 7.09
CA GLU A 185 -5.95 -48.24 6.68
C GLU A 185 -4.94 -49.06 5.87
N LEU A 186 -4.18 -48.41 4.99
CA LEU A 186 -3.13 -49.03 4.16
C LEU A 186 -1.95 -49.53 5.01
N GLY A 187 -1.50 -48.72 5.98
CA GLY A 187 -0.42 -49.10 6.89
C GLY A 187 -0.73 -50.32 7.77
N LYS A 188 -2.01 -50.71 7.91
CA LYS A 188 -2.44 -51.91 8.64
C LYS A 188 -2.53 -53.17 7.79
N ARG A 189 -2.49 -53.06 6.46
CA ARG A 189 -2.87 -54.15 5.54
C ARG A 189 -1.75 -54.72 4.67
N SER A 190 -0.55 -54.13 4.60
CA SER A 190 0.47 -54.61 3.64
C SER A 190 1.88 -54.75 4.23
N GLY A 191 2.49 -55.89 3.93
CA GLY A 191 3.91 -56.17 4.12
C GLY A 191 4.81 -55.74 2.96
N GLN A 192 4.33 -54.91 2.01
CA GLN A 192 5.20 -54.41 0.91
C GLN A 192 4.72 -53.16 0.13
N HIS A 193 3.77 -52.35 0.60
CA HIS A 193 3.32 -51.16 -0.15
C HIS A 193 3.47 -49.85 0.62
N LEU A 194 4.12 -48.87 -0.03
CA LEU A 194 4.30 -47.44 0.28
C LEU A 194 3.69 -46.97 1.62
N GLN A 195 4.56 -46.67 2.60
CA GLN A 195 4.15 -46.06 3.86
C GLN A 195 4.16 -44.53 3.74
N ILE A 196 3.07 -43.89 4.18
CA ILE A 196 2.91 -42.44 4.14
C ILE A 196 2.74 -41.90 5.57
N SER A 197 3.70 -41.12 6.06
CA SER A 197 3.66 -40.53 7.41
C SER A 197 3.10 -39.11 7.45
N GLU A 198 3.31 -38.33 6.39
CA GLU A 198 2.96 -36.92 6.32
C GLU A 198 2.18 -36.60 5.05
N VAL A 199 1.20 -35.70 5.18
CA VAL A 199 0.42 -35.19 4.05
C VAL A 199 -0.10 -33.79 4.35
N THR A 200 0.14 -32.87 3.41
CA THR A 200 -0.44 -31.53 3.38
C THR A 200 -1.41 -31.39 2.22
N ALA A 201 -2.35 -30.46 2.35
CA ALA A 201 -3.27 -30.06 1.28
C ALA A 201 -3.75 -28.65 1.61
N SER A 202 -3.37 -27.69 0.78
CA SER A 202 -3.80 -26.29 0.84
C SER A 202 -4.62 -25.96 -0.40
N ARG A 203 -5.50 -24.97 -0.28
CA ARG A 203 -6.29 -24.48 -1.41
C ARG A 203 -5.38 -23.74 -2.39
N THR A 204 -5.64 -23.93 -3.68
CA THR A 204 -4.74 -23.41 -4.73
C THR A 204 -5.53 -22.80 -5.87
N ASP A 205 -4.97 -21.75 -6.48
CA ASP A 205 -5.48 -21.24 -7.75
C ASP A 205 -5.31 -22.31 -8.85
N PRO A 206 -6.39 -22.75 -9.52
CA PRO A 206 -6.33 -23.71 -10.63
C PRO A 206 -5.39 -23.30 -11.76
N ARG A 207 -5.10 -22.00 -11.92
CA ARG A 207 -4.15 -21.48 -12.91
C ARG A 207 -2.70 -21.90 -12.62
N MET A 208 -2.39 -22.32 -11.41
CA MET A 208 -1.08 -22.83 -10.99
C MET A 208 -0.93 -24.35 -11.16
N ALA A 209 -2.02 -25.06 -11.48
CA ALA A 209 -1.98 -26.48 -11.74
C ALA A 209 -1.21 -26.76 -13.03
N ARG A 210 -0.23 -27.67 -12.96
CA ARG A 210 0.45 -28.18 -14.14
C ARG A 210 0.67 -29.67 -14.08
N ASN A 211 0.54 -30.31 -15.23
CA ASN A 211 0.97 -31.69 -15.42
C ASN A 211 2.42 -31.68 -15.94
N PRO A 212 3.40 -32.16 -15.17
CA PRO A 212 4.81 -32.10 -15.56
C PRO A 212 5.15 -33.01 -16.77
N ARG A 213 4.21 -33.89 -17.16
CA ARG A 213 4.33 -34.83 -18.29
C ARG A 213 3.77 -34.27 -19.61
N GLU A 214 3.08 -33.13 -19.58
CA GLU A 214 2.59 -32.45 -20.77
C GLU A 214 3.66 -31.50 -21.33
N ASP A 215 3.77 -31.42 -22.66
CA ASP A 215 4.73 -30.51 -23.32
C ASP A 215 4.19 -29.08 -23.27
N ASP A 216 4.66 -28.30 -22.29
CA ASP A 216 4.27 -26.92 -22.10
C ASP A 216 5.49 -25.99 -22.09
N LYS A 217 5.44 -24.99 -22.98
CA LYS A 217 6.51 -24.05 -23.26
C LYS A 217 6.88 -23.13 -22.08
N CYS A 218 6.07 -23.04 -21.03
CA CYS A 218 6.31 -22.17 -19.88
C CYS A 218 6.63 -22.89 -18.56
N LEU A 219 7.23 -24.08 -18.62
CA LEU A 219 7.82 -24.77 -17.46
C LEU A 219 9.35 -24.77 -17.57
N PHE A 220 10.02 -24.13 -16.62
CA PHE A 220 11.47 -24.02 -16.59
C PHE A 220 12.03 -24.78 -15.38
N ARG A 221 12.95 -25.72 -15.62
CA ARG A 221 13.68 -26.43 -14.57
C ARG A 221 15.09 -25.87 -14.50
N LEU A 222 15.44 -25.26 -13.36
CA LEU A 222 16.69 -24.55 -13.15
C LEU A 222 17.50 -25.23 -12.04
N GLU A 223 18.81 -25.30 -12.25
CA GLU A 223 19.76 -25.77 -11.23
C GLU A 223 20.59 -24.58 -10.75
N ALA A 224 20.51 -24.28 -9.46
CA ALA A 224 21.18 -23.17 -8.82
C ALA A 224 22.60 -23.56 -8.39
N LYS A 225 23.55 -22.68 -8.72
CA LYS A 225 24.97 -22.80 -8.39
C LYS A 225 25.43 -21.62 -7.54
N THR A 226 26.68 -21.67 -7.06
CA THR A 226 27.28 -20.57 -6.29
C THR A 226 27.49 -19.33 -7.17
N SER A 227 27.74 -19.51 -8.46
CA SER A 227 27.77 -18.42 -9.44
C SER A 227 26.37 -17.86 -9.67
N VAL A 228 26.23 -16.53 -9.69
CA VAL A 228 24.96 -15.86 -9.97
C VAL A 228 24.48 -16.21 -11.38
N GLN A 229 23.25 -16.72 -11.47
CA GLN A 229 22.53 -17.03 -12.71
C GLN A 229 21.28 -16.15 -12.81
N SER A 230 20.66 -16.04 -13.99
CA SER A 230 19.48 -15.19 -14.20
C SER A 230 18.36 -15.88 -14.98
N PHE A 231 17.13 -15.44 -14.76
CA PHE A 231 15.95 -15.78 -15.55
C PHE A 231 15.01 -14.57 -15.65
N GLU A 232 14.13 -14.59 -16.64
CA GLU A 232 13.24 -13.47 -16.95
C GLU A 232 11.83 -13.98 -17.21
N SER A 233 10.84 -13.12 -16.98
CA SER A 233 9.48 -13.37 -17.45
C SER A 233 9.44 -13.41 -18.99
N PRO A 234 8.58 -14.23 -19.61
CA PRO A 234 8.51 -14.29 -21.07
C PRO A 234 8.25 -12.91 -21.68
N GLY A 235 9.04 -12.54 -22.69
CA GLY A 235 8.88 -11.27 -23.40
C GLY A 235 9.67 -10.09 -22.83
N PHE A 236 10.23 -10.18 -21.61
CA PHE A 236 11.00 -9.11 -20.99
C PHE A 236 12.13 -8.59 -21.92
N PRO A 237 12.36 -7.26 -22.02
CA PRO A 237 11.72 -6.15 -21.31
C PRO A 237 10.39 -5.67 -21.92
N ASN A 238 9.88 -6.33 -22.97
CA ASN A 238 8.55 -6.05 -23.50
C ASN A 238 7.47 -6.64 -22.59
N PRO A 239 6.21 -6.19 -22.70
CA PRO A 239 5.14 -6.71 -21.87
C PRO A 239 4.96 -8.22 -22.00
N TYR A 240 4.77 -8.91 -20.87
CA TYR A 240 4.56 -10.35 -20.85
C TYR A 240 3.30 -10.76 -21.65
N PRO A 241 3.20 -12.02 -22.13
CA PRO A 241 2.00 -12.49 -22.81
C PRO A 241 0.81 -12.59 -21.85
N SER A 242 -0.39 -12.31 -22.35
CA SER A 242 -1.64 -12.53 -21.60
C SER A 242 -1.92 -14.02 -21.40
N GLN A 243 -2.66 -14.35 -20.34
CA GLN A 243 -3.04 -15.72 -19.97
C GLN A 243 -1.85 -16.67 -19.80
N SER A 244 -0.69 -16.12 -19.43
CA SER A 244 0.53 -16.87 -19.17
C SER A 244 0.44 -17.55 -17.80
N ARG A 245 0.93 -18.79 -17.74
CA ARG A 245 0.97 -19.60 -16.50
C ARG A 245 2.36 -20.16 -16.32
N CYS A 246 3.37 -19.34 -16.07
CA CYS A 246 4.76 -19.78 -16.13
C CYS A 246 5.27 -20.26 -14.77
N GLN A 247 6.06 -21.34 -14.77
CA GLN A 247 6.64 -21.91 -13.56
C GLN A 247 8.15 -22.08 -13.69
N TRP A 248 8.89 -21.63 -12.68
CA TRP A 248 10.32 -21.89 -12.53
C TRP A 248 10.53 -22.76 -11.30
N GLN A 249 10.96 -24.00 -11.52
CA GLN A 249 11.36 -24.94 -10.48
C GLN A 249 12.87 -24.86 -10.32
N ILE A 250 13.33 -24.31 -9.21
CA ILE A 250 14.75 -24.12 -8.92
C ILE A 250 15.17 -25.19 -7.91
N ARG A 251 16.18 -25.98 -8.27
CA ARG A 251 16.80 -27.00 -7.41
C ARG A 251 18.25 -26.61 -7.11
N ALA A 252 18.70 -26.92 -5.90
CA ALA A 252 20.09 -26.78 -5.47
C ALA A 252 20.59 -28.09 -4.86
N LEU A 253 21.92 -28.20 -4.73
CA LEU A 253 22.56 -29.28 -3.98
C LEU A 253 22.08 -29.26 -2.51
N GLN A 254 21.98 -30.44 -1.90
CA GLN A 254 21.61 -30.58 -0.48
C GLN A 254 22.49 -29.70 0.42
N GLN A 255 21.94 -29.29 1.57
CA GLN A 255 22.57 -28.37 2.53
C GLN A 255 22.87 -26.96 2.00
N ASN A 256 22.23 -26.54 0.90
CA ASN A 256 22.24 -25.16 0.45
C ASN A 256 20.83 -24.57 0.44
N VAL A 257 20.76 -23.26 0.59
CA VAL A 257 19.55 -22.46 0.36
C VAL A 257 19.66 -21.73 -0.96
N ILE A 258 18.51 -21.42 -1.57
CA ILE A 258 18.39 -20.65 -2.80
C ILE A 258 18.03 -19.21 -2.42
N SER A 259 18.83 -18.26 -2.88
CA SER A 259 18.48 -16.84 -2.84
C SER A 259 18.04 -16.39 -4.23
N VAL A 260 16.94 -15.64 -4.31
CA VAL A 260 16.44 -15.04 -5.55
C VAL A 260 16.20 -13.55 -5.35
N ARG A 261 16.85 -12.75 -6.20
CA ARG A 261 16.74 -11.28 -6.22
C ARG A 261 16.18 -10.82 -7.55
N PHE A 262 15.04 -10.14 -7.50
CA PHE A 262 14.40 -9.49 -8.64
C PHE A 262 14.97 -8.08 -8.79
N SER A 263 15.80 -7.85 -9.82
CA SER A 263 16.36 -6.52 -10.10
C SER A 263 15.30 -5.56 -10.64
N ASP A 264 14.44 -6.10 -11.49
CA ASP A 264 13.34 -5.41 -12.15
C ASP A 264 12.07 -6.20 -11.86
N PHE A 265 11.04 -5.52 -11.35
CA PHE A 265 9.78 -6.15 -11.02
C PHE A 265 8.64 -5.18 -11.31
N HIS A 266 7.85 -5.48 -12.34
CA HIS A 266 6.70 -4.71 -12.76
C HIS A 266 5.61 -5.65 -13.27
N ILE A 267 4.70 -5.99 -12.36
CA ILE A 267 3.47 -6.73 -12.61
C ILE A 267 2.30 -5.78 -12.38
N GLU A 268 1.10 -6.09 -12.88
CA GLU A 268 -0.11 -5.33 -12.58
C GLU A 268 -0.30 -5.12 -11.06
N ASP A 269 -0.95 -4.02 -10.66
CA ASP A 269 -0.99 -3.54 -9.27
C ASP A 269 -2.00 -4.26 -8.36
N ASP A 270 -2.97 -4.99 -8.91
CA ASP A 270 -4.15 -5.45 -8.16
C ASP A 270 -3.98 -6.81 -7.45
N CYS A 271 -2.87 -7.50 -7.72
CA CYS A 271 -2.48 -8.83 -7.18
C CYS A 271 -3.56 -9.92 -7.34
N SER A 272 -4.67 -9.63 -8.03
CA SER A 272 -5.86 -10.47 -8.12
C SER A 272 -5.90 -11.14 -9.50
N ASN A 273 -5.51 -10.37 -10.52
CA ASN A 273 -5.43 -10.83 -11.89
C ASN A 273 -4.03 -11.38 -12.18
N ASP A 274 -3.03 -10.49 -12.05
CA ASP A 274 -1.62 -10.78 -12.33
C ASP A 274 -0.77 -10.75 -11.06
N TYR A 275 0.00 -11.81 -10.84
CA TYR A 275 0.88 -11.89 -9.68
C TYR A 275 2.02 -12.87 -9.87
N VAL A 276 3.07 -12.66 -9.09
CA VAL A 276 4.16 -13.62 -8.90
C VAL A 276 4.04 -14.22 -7.50
N PHE A 277 3.99 -15.53 -7.43
CA PHE A 277 3.90 -16.27 -6.17
C PHE A 277 5.11 -17.19 -6.04
N ILE A 278 5.81 -17.08 -4.91
CA ILE A 278 7.03 -17.81 -4.60
C ILE A 278 6.76 -18.77 -3.44
N TYR A 279 7.19 -20.01 -3.58
CA TYR A 279 7.01 -21.11 -2.63
C TYR A 279 8.35 -21.77 -2.30
N ASP A 280 8.46 -22.29 -1.08
CA ASP A 280 9.58 -23.08 -0.57
C ASP A 280 9.42 -24.60 -0.84
N SER A 281 8.69 -24.93 -1.91
CA SER A 281 8.28 -26.27 -2.30
C SER A 281 8.30 -26.41 -3.82
N LEU A 282 8.12 -27.63 -4.35
CA LEU A 282 7.98 -27.87 -5.80
C LEU A 282 6.53 -27.97 -6.27
N SER A 283 5.58 -27.65 -5.40
CA SER A 283 4.15 -27.55 -5.71
C SER A 283 3.59 -26.31 -5.03
N PRO A 284 2.55 -25.65 -5.58
CA PRO A 284 2.01 -24.42 -5.03
C PRO A 284 1.22 -24.69 -3.73
N ASP A 285 1.93 -25.02 -2.66
CA ASP A 285 1.37 -25.33 -1.35
C ASP A 285 1.45 -24.08 -0.47
N GLU A 286 0.31 -23.48 -0.11
CA GLU A 286 0.28 -22.26 0.71
C GLU A 286 0.90 -22.46 2.10
N THR A 287 0.97 -23.70 2.61
CA THR A 287 1.69 -24.00 3.87
C THR A 287 3.21 -23.83 3.76
N GLN A 288 3.72 -23.71 2.54
CA GLN A 288 5.13 -23.43 2.20
C GLN A 288 5.23 -22.19 1.29
N ALA A 289 4.24 -21.30 1.31
CA ALA A 289 4.32 -20.03 0.61
C ALA A 289 5.44 -19.15 1.19
N ILE A 290 6.25 -18.51 0.37
CA ILE A 290 7.20 -17.46 0.85
C ILE A 290 6.52 -16.11 0.73
N THR A 291 6.03 -15.76 -0.46
CA THR A 291 5.33 -14.49 -0.69
C THR A 291 4.58 -14.48 -2.01
N GLN A 292 3.47 -13.75 -2.05
CA GLN A 292 2.81 -13.28 -3.26
C GLN A 292 3.08 -11.78 -3.45
N LYS A 293 3.49 -11.36 -4.66
CA LYS A 293 3.79 -9.96 -4.98
C LYS A 293 3.31 -9.59 -6.38
N CYS A 294 2.93 -8.33 -6.53
CA CYS A 294 2.52 -7.68 -7.77
C CYS A 294 2.94 -6.20 -7.71
N GLY A 295 2.54 -5.41 -8.70
CA GLY A 295 2.89 -4.01 -8.83
C GLY A 295 4.33 -3.76 -9.27
N GLN A 296 4.74 -2.48 -9.24
CA GLN A 296 6.08 -2.06 -9.58
C GLN A 296 6.96 -1.86 -8.33
N ARG A 297 8.21 -2.35 -8.37
CA ARG A 297 9.21 -2.11 -7.33
C ARG A 297 10.39 -1.27 -7.81
N PRO A 298 10.95 -0.39 -6.94
CA PRO A 298 12.08 0.43 -7.31
C PRO A 298 13.38 -0.38 -7.30
N PRO A 299 14.36 -0.05 -8.15
CA PRO A 299 15.67 -0.71 -8.15
C PRO A 299 16.43 -0.58 -6.82
N SER A 300 16.12 0.43 -6.01
CA SER A 300 16.71 0.68 -4.68
C SER A 300 16.20 -0.25 -3.59
N ASN A 301 15.04 -0.90 -3.79
CA ASN A 301 14.44 -1.84 -2.85
C ASN A 301 13.90 -3.05 -3.64
N PRO A 302 14.81 -3.85 -4.23
CA PRO A 302 14.44 -5.02 -5.01
C PRO A 302 13.71 -6.05 -4.14
N LEU A 303 12.88 -6.89 -4.75
CA LEU A 303 12.37 -8.07 -4.06
C LEU A 303 13.50 -9.10 -3.97
N GLU A 304 13.89 -9.46 -2.76
CA GLU A 304 14.86 -10.52 -2.51
C GLU A 304 14.29 -11.47 -1.45
N VAL A 305 14.33 -12.76 -1.77
CA VAL A 305 13.76 -13.85 -0.97
C VAL A 305 14.74 -15.01 -0.89
N VAL A 306 14.69 -15.74 0.22
CA VAL A 306 15.56 -16.88 0.51
C VAL A 306 14.70 -18.07 0.93
N SER A 307 14.96 -19.25 0.37
CA SER A 307 14.29 -20.51 0.76
C SER A 307 14.81 -21.05 2.10
N SER A 308 14.05 -21.89 2.79
CA SER A 308 14.57 -22.62 3.97
C SER A 308 15.47 -23.79 3.58
N GLY A 309 15.31 -24.29 2.35
CA GLY A 309 16.01 -25.46 1.83
C GLY A 309 16.50 -25.30 0.40
N ASN A 310 16.74 -26.42 -0.27
CA ASN A 310 17.37 -26.48 -1.59
C ASN A 310 16.37 -26.47 -2.76
N LEU A 311 15.12 -26.10 -2.51
CA LEU A 311 14.02 -26.10 -3.49
C LEU A 311 13.29 -24.75 -3.46
N MET A 312 12.85 -24.28 -4.62
CA MET A 312 11.99 -23.10 -4.73
C MET A 312 11.13 -23.20 -5.99
N LEU A 313 9.86 -22.84 -5.87
CA LEU A 313 8.93 -22.71 -7.01
C LEU A 313 8.49 -21.26 -7.15
N ILE A 314 8.63 -20.71 -8.34
CA ILE A 314 8.14 -19.38 -8.69
C ILE A 314 7.09 -19.53 -9.78
N ASN A 315 5.91 -18.97 -9.54
CA ASN A 315 4.78 -18.99 -10.45
C ASN A 315 4.45 -17.56 -10.90
N LEU A 316 4.35 -17.34 -12.21
CA LEU A 316 3.77 -16.14 -12.80
C LEU A 316 2.42 -16.52 -13.39
N VAL A 317 1.36 -15.90 -12.87
CA VAL A 317 0.00 -16.03 -13.39
C VAL A 317 -0.41 -14.68 -13.97
N THR A 318 -0.89 -14.69 -15.21
CA THR A 318 -1.41 -13.48 -15.86
C THR A 318 -2.79 -13.72 -16.46
N ASP A 319 -3.56 -12.65 -16.65
CA ASP A 319 -4.90 -12.66 -17.20
C ASP A 319 -4.94 -12.10 -18.64
N SER A 320 -6.13 -11.76 -19.16
CA SER A 320 -6.30 -11.17 -20.50
C SER A 320 -6.18 -9.65 -20.57
N SER A 321 -5.94 -8.97 -19.45
CA SER A 321 -6.03 -7.52 -19.30
C SER A 321 -4.64 -6.84 -19.32
N VAL A 322 -4.46 -5.75 -18.57
CA VAL A 322 -3.35 -4.78 -18.67
C VAL A 322 -1.99 -5.45 -18.47
N ARG A 323 -1.08 -5.29 -19.44
CA ARG A 323 0.22 -5.96 -19.42
C ARG A 323 1.34 -4.98 -19.03
N ARG A 324 2.26 -5.46 -18.19
CA ARG A 324 3.46 -4.74 -17.76
C ARG A 324 4.74 -5.45 -18.25
N PRO A 325 5.92 -4.80 -18.21
CA PRO A 325 7.18 -5.38 -18.68
C PRO A 325 7.55 -6.72 -18.04
N GLY A 326 7.04 -7.04 -16.84
CA GLY A 326 7.34 -8.28 -16.13
C GLY A 326 8.52 -8.13 -15.19
N PHE A 327 9.40 -9.12 -15.13
CA PHE A 327 10.52 -9.12 -14.20
C PHE A 327 11.79 -9.76 -14.76
N ARG A 328 12.92 -9.35 -14.18
CA ARG A 328 14.22 -10.01 -14.31
C ARG A 328 14.71 -10.39 -12.92
N ALA A 329 15.12 -11.64 -12.76
CA ALA A 329 15.58 -12.20 -11.50
C ALA A 329 16.95 -12.85 -11.63
N TYR A 330 17.72 -12.76 -10.55
CA TYR A 330 19.01 -13.39 -10.36
C TYR A 330 18.93 -14.36 -9.20
N TYR A 331 19.57 -15.52 -9.33
CA TYR A 331 19.55 -16.56 -8.29
C TYR A 331 20.94 -17.16 -8.08
N SER A 332 21.19 -17.57 -6.83
CA SER A 332 22.42 -18.25 -6.41
C SER A 332 22.16 -19.09 -5.17
N ILE A 333 23.12 -19.94 -4.82
CA ILE A 333 23.06 -20.76 -3.61
C ILE A 333 24.00 -20.26 -2.51
N THR A 334 23.55 -20.39 -1.27
CA THR A 334 24.36 -20.14 -0.07
C THR A 334 24.29 -21.36 0.86
N PRO A 335 25.37 -21.74 1.56
CA PRO A 335 25.32 -22.84 2.51
C PRO A 335 24.26 -22.62 3.60
N LEU A 336 23.52 -23.68 3.94
CA LEU A 336 22.46 -23.65 4.95
C LEU A 336 23.00 -23.21 6.32
N THR A 337 24.22 -23.60 6.66
CA THR A 337 24.92 -23.21 7.89
C THR A 337 25.11 -21.70 8.00
N THR A 338 25.41 -21.03 6.89
CA THR A 338 25.57 -19.57 6.86
C THR A 338 24.22 -18.88 6.91
N SER A 339 23.21 -19.39 6.19
CA SER A 339 21.88 -18.78 6.12
C SER A 339 21.11 -18.86 7.45
N LYS A 340 21.20 -19.99 8.15
CA LYS A 340 20.55 -20.19 9.46
C LYS A 340 21.34 -19.65 10.65
N ASN A 341 22.54 -19.11 10.43
CA ASN A 341 23.33 -18.55 11.52
C ASN A 341 22.77 -17.17 11.91
N CYS A 342 22.06 -17.12 13.03
CA CYS A 342 21.51 -15.90 13.59
C CYS A 342 21.42 -15.99 15.12
N GLY A 343 21.34 -14.85 15.78
CA GLY A 343 21.40 -14.79 17.24
C GLY A 343 22.82 -14.64 17.79
N GLY A 344 22.98 -14.87 19.09
CA GLY A 344 24.24 -14.80 19.80
C GLY A 344 24.18 -13.95 21.07
N ILE A 345 25.32 -13.83 21.75
CA ILE A 345 25.44 -13.00 22.95
C ILE A 345 25.94 -11.62 22.54
N LEU A 346 25.18 -10.59 22.91
CA LEU A 346 25.52 -9.19 22.67
C LEU A 346 25.95 -8.55 24.00
N SER A 347 27.22 -8.18 24.14
CA SER A 347 27.80 -7.68 25.40
C SER A 347 28.17 -6.19 25.38
N ASP A 348 27.98 -5.52 24.25
CA ASP A 348 28.31 -4.11 24.13
C ASP A 348 27.31 -3.24 24.90
N ILE A 349 27.71 -2.01 25.26
CA ILE A 349 26.82 -1.05 25.93
C ILE A 349 25.67 -0.58 25.05
N GLN A 350 25.81 -0.73 23.73
CA GLN A 350 24.80 -0.44 22.72
C GLN A 350 25.15 -1.21 21.44
N GLY A 351 24.16 -1.47 20.60
CA GLY A 351 24.39 -2.11 19.31
C GLY A 351 23.11 -2.31 18.53
N ASN A 352 23.24 -2.85 17.31
CA ASN A 352 22.12 -3.18 16.44
C ASN A 352 22.05 -4.70 16.23
N PHE A 353 20.83 -5.22 16.07
CA PHE A 353 20.58 -6.57 15.60
C PHE A 353 19.33 -6.58 14.71
N SER A 354 19.24 -7.54 13.80
CA SER A 354 18.16 -7.62 12.82
C SER A 354 17.81 -9.07 12.50
N SER A 355 16.67 -9.27 11.84
CA SER A 355 16.39 -10.53 11.15
C SER A 355 17.49 -10.82 10.10
N PRO A 356 17.79 -12.10 9.80
CA PRO A 356 18.75 -12.43 8.77
C PRO A 356 18.37 -11.85 7.41
N HIS A 357 19.38 -11.45 6.65
CA HIS A 357 19.23 -10.84 5.32
C HIS A 357 18.48 -9.50 5.27
N TYR A 358 18.17 -8.87 6.42
CA TYR A 358 17.59 -7.52 6.45
C TYR A 358 18.40 -6.53 5.56
N PRO A 359 17.75 -5.70 4.71
CA PRO A 359 16.31 -5.41 4.60
C PRO A 359 15.51 -6.33 3.66
N SER A 360 16.11 -7.44 3.20
CA SER A 360 15.46 -8.46 2.39
C SER A 360 14.56 -9.36 3.25
N PHE A 361 13.78 -10.24 2.60
CA PHE A 361 12.83 -11.09 3.32
C PHE A 361 13.58 -12.13 4.16
N TYR A 362 13.16 -12.34 5.41
CA TYR A 362 13.77 -13.37 6.24
C TYR A 362 13.46 -14.77 5.68
N PRO A 363 14.34 -15.77 5.90
CA PRO A 363 14.05 -17.16 5.53
C PRO A 363 12.93 -17.78 6.37
N PRO A 364 12.11 -18.68 5.81
CA PRO A 364 11.19 -19.51 6.59
C PRO A 364 11.94 -20.58 7.41
N ALA A 365 11.25 -21.13 8.41
CA ALA A 365 11.71 -22.20 9.32
C ALA A 365 13.04 -21.87 10.01
N LEU A 366 13.07 -20.71 10.67
CA LEU A 366 14.24 -20.12 11.31
C LEU A 366 13.95 -19.75 12.77
N ASP A 367 14.87 -20.13 13.65
CA ASP A 367 14.85 -19.75 15.08
C ASP A 367 16.14 -19.00 15.41
N CYS A 368 16.02 -17.74 15.79
CA CYS A 368 17.14 -16.90 16.24
C CYS A 368 16.97 -16.53 17.70
N ASN A 369 18.05 -16.60 18.47
CA ASN A 369 18.03 -16.20 19.88
C ASN A 369 19.20 -15.26 20.19
N TRP A 370 18.89 -14.04 20.65
CA TRP A 370 19.85 -13.05 21.12
C TRP A 370 19.78 -12.91 22.63
N THR A 371 20.94 -12.95 23.29
CA THR A 371 21.06 -12.68 24.73
C THR A 371 21.88 -11.40 24.91
N ILE A 372 21.23 -10.32 25.33
CA ILE A 372 21.84 -9.00 25.51
C ILE A 372 22.25 -8.83 26.96
N LYS A 373 23.55 -8.67 27.21
CA LYS A 373 24.15 -8.51 28.54
C LYS A 373 24.76 -7.13 28.69
N VAL A 374 24.23 -6.33 29.60
CA VAL A 374 24.79 -5.02 29.97
C VAL A 374 25.43 -5.06 31.37
N PRO A 375 26.31 -4.09 31.71
CA PRO A 375 26.93 -4.01 33.03
C PRO A 375 25.92 -4.00 34.17
N VAL A 376 26.31 -4.60 35.30
CA VAL A 376 25.48 -4.66 36.52
C VAL A 376 25.09 -3.25 36.97
N GLY A 377 23.83 -3.08 37.34
CA GLY A 377 23.26 -1.77 37.70
C GLY A 377 22.59 -1.02 36.54
N LYS A 378 22.74 -1.50 35.30
CA LYS A 378 22.02 -0.99 34.13
C LYS A 378 20.96 -1.98 33.64
N LEU A 379 19.94 -1.47 32.97
CA LEU A 379 18.89 -2.22 32.30
C LEU A 379 19.11 -2.20 30.79
N VAL A 380 18.53 -3.15 30.07
CA VAL A 380 18.57 -3.16 28.60
C VAL A 380 17.34 -2.46 28.06
N ARG A 381 17.49 -1.45 27.20
CA ARG A 381 16.39 -0.89 26.40
C ARG A 381 16.60 -1.28 24.94
N VAL A 382 15.54 -1.75 24.29
CA VAL A 382 15.52 -2.16 22.87
C VAL A 382 14.47 -1.33 22.14
N LYS A 383 14.84 -0.75 21.00
CA LYS A 383 13.96 -0.02 20.10
C LYS A 383 14.01 -0.66 18.72
N PHE A 384 12.87 -1.13 18.24
CA PHE A 384 12.69 -1.58 16.86
C PHE A 384 12.41 -0.36 16.00
N THR A 385 13.33 -0.06 15.07
CA THR A 385 13.20 1.02 14.08
C THR A 385 12.46 0.56 12.83
N MET A 386 12.54 -0.74 12.52
CA MET A 386 11.75 -1.39 11.48
C MET A 386 11.15 -2.66 12.07
N PHE A 387 9.85 -2.87 11.89
CA PHE A 387 9.17 -4.09 12.33
C PHE A 387 8.08 -4.50 11.34
N ARG A 388 8.37 -5.52 10.55
CA ARG A 388 7.50 -6.09 9.52
C ARG A 388 7.59 -7.62 9.54
N VAL A 389 6.76 -8.20 10.39
CA VAL A 389 6.60 -9.65 10.55
C VAL A 389 5.13 -9.96 10.32
N LYS A 390 4.65 -9.65 9.10
CA LYS A 390 3.23 -9.65 8.76
C LYS A 390 2.91 -10.78 7.80
N GLU A 391 1.87 -11.53 8.18
CA GLU A 391 1.33 -12.61 7.36
C GLU A 391 -0.16 -12.36 7.02
N PRO A 392 -0.60 -12.63 5.78
CA PRO A 392 -2.00 -12.53 5.41
C PRO A 392 -2.90 -13.49 6.21
N GLY A 393 -4.00 -12.96 6.77
CA GLY A 393 -5.02 -13.79 7.44
C GLY A 393 -4.68 -14.24 8.86
N VAL A 394 -3.53 -13.83 9.42
CA VAL A 394 -3.12 -14.16 10.78
C VAL A 394 -3.58 -13.08 11.77
N ASP A 395 -4.12 -13.51 12.92
CA ASP A 395 -4.45 -12.61 14.03
C ASP A 395 -3.17 -12.10 14.73
N THR A 396 -2.93 -10.79 14.60
CA THR A 396 -1.77 -10.09 15.17
C THR A 396 -1.80 -9.98 16.70
N ARG A 397 -2.89 -10.37 17.37
CA ARG A 397 -2.96 -10.41 18.83
C ARG A 397 -2.35 -11.66 19.44
N VAL A 398 -2.38 -12.78 18.68
CA VAL A 398 -1.91 -14.08 19.16
C VAL A 398 -0.49 -14.38 18.65
N CYS A 399 -0.19 -13.96 17.41
CA CYS A 399 1.12 -14.18 16.80
C CYS A 399 1.59 -15.64 16.90
N HIS A 400 0.75 -16.56 16.40
CA HIS A 400 0.97 -18.00 16.52
C HIS A 400 1.86 -18.60 15.44
N LYS A 401 2.13 -17.85 14.37
CA LYS A 401 3.05 -18.19 13.28
C LYS A 401 4.38 -17.49 13.50
N ASP A 402 4.65 -16.43 12.75
CA ASP A 402 5.88 -15.64 12.93
C ASP A 402 5.77 -14.65 14.08
N TYR A 403 6.80 -14.60 14.93
CA TYR A 403 6.83 -13.65 16.05
C TYR A 403 8.24 -13.34 16.56
N ILE A 404 8.35 -12.18 17.20
CA ILE A 404 9.44 -11.87 18.13
C ILE A 404 8.90 -12.01 19.55
N GLU A 405 9.58 -12.79 20.38
CA GLU A 405 9.30 -12.91 21.80
C GLU A 405 10.33 -12.13 22.61
N VAL A 406 9.84 -11.20 23.43
CA VAL A 406 10.65 -10.42 24.37
C VAL A 406 9.96 -10.47 25.73
N MET A 407 10.67 -10.87 26.78
CA MET A 407 10.13 -10.98 28.14
C MET A 407 8.85 -11.83 28.24
N GLY A 408 8.72 -12.87 27.41
CA GLY A 408 7.56 -13.76 27.38
C GLY A 408 6.33 -13.23 26.63
N THR A 409 6.42 -12.04 26.02
CA THR A 409 5.36 -11.48 25.18
C THR A 409 5.73 -11.61 23.70
N LYS A 410 4.78 -12.07 22.87
CA LYS A 410 4.95 -12.24 21.42
C LYS A 410 4.46 -11.01 20.66
N TYR A 411 5.23 -10.59 19.66
CA TYR A 411 4.95 -9.45 18.79
C TYR A 411 5.03 -9.89 17.32
N CYS A 412 4.08 -9.46 16.50
CA CYS A 412 4.03 -9.70 15.06
C CYS A 412 3.18 -8.61 14.36
N GLY A 413 3.13 -8.65 13.03
CA GLY A 413 2.46 -7.65 12.21
C GLY A 413 3.39 -6.52 11.76
N GLU A 414 2.83 -5.33 11.56
CA GLU A 414 3.55 -4.14 11.14
C GLU A 414 3.40 -3.07 12.23
N MET A 415 4.51 -2.72 12.89
CA MET A 415 4.54 -1.77 14.00
C MET A 415 5.44 -0.58 13.64
N PRO A 416 4.93 0.67 13.71
CA PRO A 416 5.70 1.85 13.32
C PRO A 416 6.80 2.20 14.32
N SER A 417 6.60 1.92 15.61
CA SER A 417 7.65 1.94 16.62
C SER A 417 7.31 0.97 17.74
N LEU A 418 8.31 0.22 18.22
CA LEU A 418 8.19 -0.67 19.37
C LEU A 418 9.45 -0.48 20.22
N ALA A 419 9.28 -0.02 21.46
CA ALA A 419 10.37 0.16 22.41
C ALA A 419 10.06 -0.59 23.71
N LEU A 420 11.01 -1.39 24.17
CA LEU A 420 10.87 -2.27 25.33
C LEU A 420 12.05 -2.03 26.28
N THR A 421 11.79 -1.99 27.58
CA THR A 421 12.84 -1.87 28.61
C THR A 421 12.81 -3.10 29.51
N SER A 422 13.95 -3.76 29.65
CA SER A 422 14.15 -4.95 30.47
C SER A 422 14.07 -4.63 31.95
N THR A 423 13.65 -5.61 32.75
CA THR A 423 13.68 -5.56 34.22
C THR A 423 15.03 -5.96 34.80
N SER A 424 15.96 -6.45 33.98
CA SER A 424 17.29 -6.89 34.42
C SER A 424 18.41 -6.41 33.49
N ASN A 425 19.66 -6.64 33.90
CA ASN A 425 20.85 -6.37 33.09
C ASN A 425 21.09 -7.44 31.99
N ASN A 426 20.19 -8.42 31.90
CA ASN A 426 20.15 -9.42 30.83
C ASN A 426 18.78 -9.37 30.14
N LEU A 427 18.75 -9.47 28.81
CA LEU A 427 17.53 -9.53 28.03
C LEU A 427 17.65 -10.58 26.93
N ASP A 428 16.74 -11.56 26.95
CA ASP A 428 16.63 -12.55 25.88
C ASP A 428 15.56 -12.12 24.87
N VAL A 429 15.93 -12.15 23.59
CA VAL A 429 15.07 -11.84 22.44
C VAL A 429 15.07 -13.03 21.52
N LYS A 430 13.91 -13.61 21.26
CA LYS A 430 13.75 -14.75 20.34
C LYS A 430 12.96 -14.33 19.11
N PHE A 431 13.43 -14.71 17.93
CA PHE A 431 12.68 -14.58 16.69
C PHE A 431 12.40 -15.98 16.14
N HIS A 432 11.14 -16.23 15.81
CA HIS A 432 10.67 -17.46 15.21
C HIS A 432 9.97 -17.15 13.90
N SER A 433 10.37 -17.82 12.81
CA SER A 433 9.62 -17.89 11.57
C SER A 433 9.14 -19.32 11.31
N ASP A 434 7.88 -19.45 10.90
CA ASP A 434 7.25 -20.70 10.53
C ASP A 434 7.64 -21.13 9.10
N GLN A 435 6.99 -22.17 8.56
CA GLN A 435 7.31 -22.71 7.23
C GLN A 435 6.74 -21.87 6.08
N SER A 436 5.94 -20.87 6.38
CA SER A 436 5.17 -20.07 5.42
C SER A 436 5.45 -18.58 5.56
N TYR A 437 4.81 -17.81 4.67
CA TYR A 437 4.84 -16.37 4.47
C TYR A 437 5.89 -15.58 5.24
N THR A 438 6.84 -15.00 4.52
CA THR A 438 7.85 -14.13 5.11
C THR A 438 7.65 -12.67 4.67
N ASP A 439 8.21 -11.73 5.45
CA ASP A 439 8.25 -10.31 5.14
C ASP A 439 9.66 -9.75 5.40
N LYS A 440 9.85 -8.42 5.34
CA LYS A 440 11.14 -7.73 5.51
C LYS A 440 11.80 -7.92 6.87
N GLY A 441 11.07 -8.43 7.87
CA GLY A 441 11.57 -8.66 9.21
C GLY A 441 11.76 -7.36 9.98
N PHE A 442 12.87 -7.25 10.71
CA PHE A 442 13.04 -6.17 11.67
C PHE A 442 14.49 -5.70 11.80
N LEU A 443 14.63 -4.43 12.22
CA LEU A 443 15.88 -3.83 12.67
C LEU A 443 15.66 -3.25 14.07
N ALA A 444 16.51 -3.64 15.00
CA ALA A 444 16.45 -3.22 16.39
C ALA A 444 17.79 -2.65 16.86
N TYR A 445 17.71 -1.57 17.62
CA TYR A 445 18.81 -0.98 18.34
C TYR A 445 18.62 -1.22 19.83
N TYR A 446 19.67 -1.64 20.53
CA TYR A 446 19.67 -1.77 21.98
C TYR A 446 20.71 -0.88 22.63
N ASN A 447 20.45 -0.46 23.88
CA ASN A 447 21.40 0.27 24.70
C ASN A 447 21.23 -0.01 26.19
N ALA A 448 22.31 0.19 26.94
CA ALA A 448 22.34 0.10 28.39
C ALA A 448 21.72 1.38 29.00
N TYR A 449 20.55 1.23 29.59
CA TYR A 449 19.76 2.27 30.25
C TYR A 449 20.04 2.29 31.75
N ASP A 450 20.32 3.45 32.32
CA ASP A 450 20.51 3.63 33.75
C ASP A 450 19.23 4.18 34.39
N PRO A 451 18.52 3.41 35.24
CA PRO A 451 17.28 3.87 35.86
C PRO A 451 17.50 4.99 36.91
N THR A 452 18.72 5.18 37.41
CA THR A 452 19.04 6.22 38.41
C THR A 452 19.43 7.56 37.76
N ASN A 453 19.90 7.53 36.53
CA ASN A 453 20.22 8.71 35.73
C ASN A 453 19.78 8.48 34.28
N PRO A 454 18.46 8.54 34.01
CA PRO A 454 17.92 8.22 32.69
C PRO A 454 18.41 9.18 31.61
N CYS A 455 18.74 10.42 31.97
CA CYS A 455 19.14 11.48 31.06
C CYS A 455 20.22 12.40 31.70
N PRO A 456 21.52 12.08 31.62
CA PRO A 456 22.57 12.97 32.14
C PRO A 456 22.57 14.31 31.38
N ASN A 457 22.34 15.41 32.12
CA ASN A 457 22.26 16.80 31.60
C ASN A 457 21.10 17.10 30.65
N GLN A 458 20.06 16.26 30.60
CA GLN A 458 18.87 16.39 29.75
C GLN A 458 17.59 16.25 30.59
N PHE A 459 16.44 16.69 30.07
CA PHE A 459 15.15 16.50 30.74
C PHE A 459 14.58 15.12 30.39
N PRO A 460 14.21 14.29 31.39
CA PRO A 460 13.60 12.99 31.17
C PRO A 460 12.09 13.10 30.98
N CYS A 461 11.59 12.74 29.79
CA CYS A 461 10.17 12.58 29.49
C CYS A 461 9.57 11.38 30.24
N ALA A 462 8.25 11.32 30.45
CA ALA A 462 7.62 10.15 31.08
C ALA A 462 7.65 8.91 30.17
N THR A 463 7.72 9.09 28.85
CA THR A 463 8.04 8.06 27.83
C THR A 463 9.47 7.54 27.94
N GLY A 464 10.34 8.22 28.70
CA GLY A 464 11.76 7.90 28.81
C GLY A 464 12.61 8.42 27.66
N ILE A 465 12.09 9.32 26.82
CA ILE A 465 12.85 10.12 25.85
C ILE A 465 13.64 11.19 26.62
N CYS A 466 14.84 11.53 26.16
CA CYS A 466 15.66 12.58 26.75
C CYS A 466 15.70 13.78 25.82
N ILE A 467 15.19 14.92 26.27
CA ILE A 467 15.21 16.18 25.52
C ILE A 467 16.22 17.15 26.15
N LYS A 468 16.67 18.15 25.39
CA LYS A 468 17.53 19.20 25.97
C LYS A 468 16.72 19.99 27.00
N LYS A 469 17.37 20.48 28.06
CA LYS A 469 16.72 21.31 29.09
C LYS A 469 16.10 22.61 28.54
N GLU A 470 16.55 23.05 27.38
CA GLU A 470 16.01 24.21 26.65
C GLU A 470 14.63 23.95 26.04
N LEU A 471 14.26 22.67 25.86
CA LEU A 471 13.02 22.19 25.24
C LEU A 471 11.97 21.81 26.31
N HIS A 472 12.16 22.28 27.54
CA HIS A 472 11.22 22.03 28.64
C HIS A 472 10.45 23.32 28.89
N CYS A 473 9.12 23.27 28.79
CA CYS A 473 8.22 24.42 28.83
C CYS A 473 8.46 25.41 27.67
N ASP A 474 8.70 24.91 26.47
CA ASP A 474 8.88 25.74 25.27
C ASP A 474 7.62 25.82 24.39
N GLY A 475 6.53 25.18 24.82
CA GLY A 475 5.24 25.13 24.15
C GLY A 475 5.07 23.94 23.22
N TRP A 476 6.10 23.09 23.05
CA TRP A 476 6.12 21.98 22.11
C TRP A 476 6.24 20.62 22.81
N ASN A 477 5.59 19.61 22.22
CA ASN A 477 5.66 18.23 22.71
C ASN A 477 6.93 17.53 22.19
N ASP A 478 8.12 17.97 22.60
CA ASP A 478 9.38 17.30 22.24
C ASP A 478 9.49 15.90 22.87
N CYS A 479 8.75 15.62 23.93
CA CYS A 479 8.69 14.32 24.60
C CYS A 479 7.77 13.27 23.93
N GLY A 480 6.93 13.68 22.98
CA GLY A 480 5.91 12.83 22.35
C GLY A 480 4.70 12.49 23.25
N ASP A 481 4.83 12.51 24.57
CA ASP A 481 3.77 12.29 25.58
C ASP A 481 3.37 13.55 26.37
N ARG A 482 3.86 14.72 25.96
CA ARG A 482 3.62 16.04 26.55
C ARG A 482 4.15 16.21 27.98
N SER A 483 5.08 15.36 28.43
CA SER A 483 5.64 15.43 29.78
C SER A 483 6.49 16.66 30.05
N ASP A 484 7.07 17.22 28.99
CA ASP A 484 7.89 18.44 28.97
C ASP A 484 7.09 19.73 29.13
N GLU A 485 5.79 19.69 28.83
CA GLU A 485 4.91 20.85 28.83
C GLU A 485 3.92 20.88 30.01
N MET A 486 4.09 19.96 30.96
CA MET A 486 3.28 19.93 32.17
C MET A 486 3.94 20.71 33.32
N ASN A 487 3.12 21.51 34.04
CA ASN A 487 3.53 22.28 35.23
C ASN A 487 4.54 23.41 34.97
N CYS A 488 4.30 24.17 33.90
CA CYS A 488 5.10 25.31 33.46
C CYS A 488 4.56 26.65 33.99
N ASN A 489 5.41 27.69 34.05
CA ASN A 489 5.01 29.04 34.45
C ASN A 489 5.04 29.97 33.23
N CYS A 490 3.87 30.33 32.69
CA CYS A 490 3.74 30.97 31.37
C CYS A 490 4.28 32.41 31.32
N GLU A 491 4.90 32.78 30.19
CA GLU A 491 5.30 34.15 29.91
C GLU A 491 4.09 35.05 29.54
N LYS A 492 4.27 36.38 29.57
CA LYS A 492 3.18 37.38 29.42
C LYS A 492 2.45 37.34 28.07
N ASP A 493 3.03 36.69 27.06
CA ASP A 493 2.50 36.59 25.70
C ASP A 493 1.85 35.23 25.40
N GLN A 494 1.75 34.35 26.41
CA GLN A 494 1.10 33.04 26.35
C GLN A 494 -0.21 33.04 27.17
N PHE A 495 -1.19 32.27 26.72
CA PHE A 495 -2.41 31.90 27.43
C PHE A 495 -2.14 30.69 28.33
N ALA A 496 -2.59 30.77 29.58
CA ALA A 496 -2.47 29.68 30.54
C ALA A 496 -3.76 28.84 30.54
N CYS A 497 -3.65 27.61 30.06
CA CYS A 497 -4.71 26.60 30.13
C CYS A 497 -5.03 26.24 31.60
N ALA A 498 -6.25 25.76 31.88
CA ALA A 498 -6.64 25.45 33.26
C ALA A 498 -5.88 24.24 33.87
N ASN A 499 -5.36 23.36 33.01
CA ASN A 499 -4.46 22.25 33.36
C ASN A 499 -2.98 22.65 33.51
N GLY A 500 -2.65 23.94 33.37
CA GLY A 500 -1.29 24.46 33.58
C GLY A 500 -0.38 24.41 32.35
N MET A 501 -0.93 24.18 31.14
CA MET A 501 -0.20 24.34 29.88
C MET A 501 -0.14 25.81 29.42
N CYS A 502 0.91 26.16 28.70
CA CYS A 502 1.10 27.50 28.14
C CYS A 502 0.97 27.45 26.63
N LYS A 503 -0.10 28.03 26.08
CA LYS A 503 -0.33 28.11 24.63
C LYS A 503 -0.19 29.55 24.12
N PRO A 504 0.21 29.77 22.87
CA PRO A 504 0.19 31.12 22.32
C PRO A 504 -1.22 31.73 22.31
N LYS A 505 -1.36 33.04 22.50
CA LYS A 505 -2.68 33.72 22.57
C LYS A 505 -3.57 33.58 21.32
N TYR A 506 -3.01 33.17 20.19
CA TYR A 506 -3.77 32.94 18.96
C TYR A 506 -4.44 31.56 18.90
N TRP A 507 -4.11 30.64 19.82
CA TRP A 507 -4.74 29.33 20.05
C TRP A 507 -5.92 29.45 21.04
N VAL A 508 -6.63 30.57 20.99
CA VAL A 508 -7.80 30.82 21.82
C VAL A 508 -8.95 31.04 20.84
N CYS A 509 -9.98 30.20 20.89
CA CYS A 509 -11.16 30.24 20.01
C CYS A 509 -10.96 29.80 18.55
N ASP A 510 -10.21 28.73 18.31
CA ASP A 510 -10.02 28.14 16.98
C ASP A 510 -10.74 26.79 16.76
N ARG A 511 -11.56 26.37 17.75
CA ARG A 511 -12.33 25.10 17.81
C ARG A 511 -11.46 23.86 18.03
N VAL A 512 -10.18 24.03 18.34
CA VAL A 512 -9.31 22.92 18.71
C VAL A 512 -9.11 22.98 20.22
N ASP A 513 -9.24 21.84 20.88
CA ASP A 513 -8.84 21.73 22.28
C ASP A 513 -7.31 21.58 22.35
N ASP A 514 -6.61 22.68 22.05
CA ASP A 514 -5.15 22.77 22.09
C ASP A 514 -4.64 22.64 23.53
N CYS A 515 -5.46 23.09 24.48
CA CYS A 515 -5.25 22.90 25.91
C CYS A 515 -5.51 21.46 26.37
N GLY A 516 -6.10 20.57 25.57
CA GLY A 516 -6.51 19.21 25.95
C GLY A 516 -7.52 19.11 27.13
N ASP A 517 -7.99 20.24 27.65
CA ASP A 517 -8.95 20.37 28.76
C ASP A 517 -10.12 21.33 28.44
N GLY A 518 -10.17 21.81 27.20
CA GLY A 518 -11.12 22.72 26.59
C GLY A 518 -11.07 24.15 27.10
N SER A 519 -10.01 24.57 27.79
CA SER A 519 -9.98 25.87 28.48
C SER A 519 -9.73 27.06 27.56
N ASP A 520 -9.07 26.83 26.45
CA ASP A 520 -8.96 27.70 25.27
C ASP A 520 -10.30 27.91 24.55
N GLU A 521 -11.19 26.91 24.55
CA GLU A 521 -12.45 26.92 23.80
C GLU A 521 -13.69 27.26 24.63
N LYS A 522 -13.56 27.33 25.96
CA LYS A 522 -14.69 27.58 26.89
C LYS A 522 -15.32 28.97 26.79
N HIS A 523 -14.73 29.89 26.04
CA HIS A 523 -15.26 31.26 25.88
C HIS A 523 -15.45 31.66 24.41
N CYS A 524 -15.76 30.69 23.56
CA CYS A 524 -15.67 30.82 22.09
C CYS A 524 -16.96 30.39 21.34
N GLY A 525 -18.15 30.71 21.87
CA GLY A 525 -19.43 30.32 21.26
C GLY A 525 -20.36 31.49 20.92
N CYS A 526 -21.08 31.37 19.79
CA CYS A 526 -22.37 32.01 19.57
C CYS A 526 -23.45 31.35 20.46
N VAL A 527 -24.56 32.04 20.71
CA VAL A 527 -25.59 31.62 21.68
C VAL A 527 -26.25 30.30 21.23
N GLU A 528 -26.71 29.45 22.17
CA GLU A 528 -27.31 28.11 21.95
C GLU A 528 -28.48 28.03 20.93
N THR A 529 -28.93 29.15 20.36
CA THR A 529 -29.98 29.25 19.35
C THR A 529 -29.47 29.45 17.90
N GLU A 530 -28.15 29.43 17.68
CA GLU A 530 -27.52 29.75 16.40
C GLU A 530 -26.60 28.62 15.86
N TRP A 531 -26.67 28.35 14.57
CA TRP A 531 -25.88 27.42 13.75
C TRP A 531 -24.84 28.20 12.90
N ARG A 532 -23.61 27.69 12.76
CA ARG A 532 -22.50 28.43 12.12
C ARG A 532 -22.18 27.91 10.71
N CYS A 533 -22.24 28.80 9.70
CA CYS A 533 -21.85 28.54 8.31
C CYS A 533 -20.37 28.09 8.18
N GLY A 534 -20.01 27.49 7.05
CA GLY A 534 -18.62 27.10 6.73
C GLY A 534 -17.66 28.29 6.70
N ASP A 535 -18.14 29.46 6.26
CA ASP A 535 -17.43 30.75 6.31
C ASP A 535 -17.30 31.36 7.73
N GLY A 536 -17.97 30.76 8.73
CA GLY A 536 -17.85 31.13 10.13
C GLY A 536 -18.88 32.13 10.67
N VAL A 537 -19.90 32.52 9.89
CA VAL A 537 -21.02 33.38 10.32
C VAL A 537 -22.07 32.57 11.11
N CYS A 538 -22.61 33.11 12.20
CA CYS A 538 -23.66 32.48 13.00
C CYS A 538 -25.07 32.92 12.54
N LEU A 539 -25.93 31.94 12.26
CA LEU A 539 -27.31 32.12 11.79
C LEU A 539 -28.28 31.34 12.70
N PRO A 540 -29.57 31.71 12.81
CA PRO A 540 -30.55 30.93 13.58
C PRO A 540 -30.72 29.50 13.04
N HIS A 541 -31.02 28.54 13.92
CA HIS A 541 -31.24 27.15 13.50
C HIS A 541 -32.41 26.97 12.50
N ASP A 542 -33.32 27.94 12.44
CA ASP A 542 -34.53 27.94 11.60
C ASP A 542 -34.26 28.12 10.11
N VAL A 543 -33.03 28.54 9.74
CA VAL A 543 -32.60 28.82 8.36
C VAL A 543 -31.66 27.75 7.80
N VAL A 544 -31.58 26.58 8.45
CA VAL A 544 -30.81 25.43 7.98
C VAL A 544 -31.75 24.46 7.24
N CYS A 545 -31.41 24.04 6.02
CA CYS A 545 -32.26 23.23 5.14
C CYS A 545 -33.64 23.87 4.84
N ASP A 546 -33.70 25.17 4.63
CA ASP A 546 -34.92 25.93 4.33
C ASP A 546 -35.16 26.17 2.82
N THR A 547 -34.27 25.64 1.96
CA THR A 547 -34.24 25.78 0.50
C THR A 547 -33.87 27.17 -0.02
N LYS A 548 -33.32 28.04 0.83
CA LYS A 548 -32.67 29.29 0.46
C LYS A 548 -31.19 29.23 0.78
N LEU A 549 -30.42 30.11 0.14
CA LEU A 549 -28.98 30.24 0.36
C LEU A 549 -28.77 31.41 1.32
N ASP A 550 -28.80 31.12 2.62
CA ASP A 550 -28.61 32.09 3.70
C ASP A 550 -27.13 32.19 4.11
N CYS A 551 -26.33 31.14 3.88
CA CYS A 551 -24.87 31.24 3.91
C CYS A 551 -24.30 31.65 2.54
N ILE A 552 -23.24 32.47 2.51
CA ILE A 552 -22.59 32.92 1.27
C ILE A 552 -21.96 31.73 0.51
N ASP A 553 -21.47 30.73 1.25
CA ASP A 553 -20.93 29.45 0.78
C ASP A 553 -21.99 28.36 0.51
N GLY A 554 -23.27 28.60 0.81
CA GLY A 554 -24.34 27.60 0.67
C GLY A 554 -24.22 26.39 1.59
N SER A 555 -23.40 26.47 2.65
CA SER A 555 -23.17 25.38 3.60
C SER A 555 -24.42 24.93 4.34
N ASP A 556 -25.41 25.81 4.46
CA ASP A 556 -26.72 25.60 5.07
C ASP A 556 -27.59 24.56 4.35
N GLU A 557 -27.35 24.30 3.06
CA GLU A 557 -28.15 23.37 2.23
C GLU A 557 -27.39 22.09 1.80
N ALA A 558 -26.07 22.03 2.01
CA ALA A 558 -25.20 21.01 1.43
C ALA A 558 -25.34 19.58 2.01
N SER A 559 -25.95 19.43 3.20
CA SER A 559 -26.05 18.14 3.92
C SER A 559 -27.48 17.57 4.00
N CYS A 560 -28.44 18.17 3.29
CA CYS A 560 -29.86 17.80 3.40
C CYS A 560 -30.20 16.64 2.44
N LYS A 561 -30.93 15.62 2.91
CA LYS A 561 -31.33 14.42 2.14
C LYS A 561 -32.33 14.69 0.98
N ALA A 562 -32.72 15.94 0.74
CA ALA A 562 -33.85 16.30 -0.10
C ALA A 562 -33.52 17.43 -1.11
N SER A 563 -32.54 17.22 -1.99
CA SER A 563 -32.41 18.03 -3.22
C SER A 563 -31.71 17.25 -4.34
N PRO A 564 -32.45 16.51 -5.19
CA PRO A 564 -31.85 15.71 -6.26
C PRO A 564 -31.26 16.52 -7.43
N ASP A 565 -31.50 17.84 -7.50
CA ASP A 565 -31.24 18.64 -8.71
C ASP A 565 -30.39 19.93 -8.47
N ILE A 566 -29.75 20.07 -7.30
CA ILE A 566 -28.88 21.23 -7.02
C ILE A 566 -27.45 20.75 -6.87
N CYS A 567 -26.60 21.08 -7.85
CA CYS A 567 -25.16 20.88 -7.76
C CYS A 567 -24.58 22.04 -6.95
N SER A 568 -24.15 21.78 -5.72
CA SER A 568 -23.37 22.73 -4.91
C SER A 568 -21.90 22.68 -5.29
N ASP A 569 -21.11 23.66 -4.83
CA ASP A 569 -19.65 23.71 -5.05
C ASP A 569 -18.92 22.48 -4.45
N PHE A 570 -19.57 21.65 -3.63
CA PHE A 570 -19.00 20.44 -3.03
C PHE A 570 -19.48 19.12 -3.68
N SER A 571 -20.19 19.20 -4.81
CA SER A 571 -20.66 18.05 -5.59
C SER A 571 -19.86 17.90 -6.91
N PHE A 572 -19.54 16.67 -7.31
CA PHE A 572 -18.90 16.44 -8.61
C PHE A 572 -19.96 16.32 -9.70
N LYS A 573 -19.86 17.16 -10.73
CA LYS A 573 -20.76 17.11 -11.89
C LYS A 573 -20.20 16.18 -12.96
N CYS A 574 -20.84 15.03 -13.13
CA CYS A 574 -20.52 14.08 -14.18
C CYS A 574 -20.76 14.67 -15.57
N LYS A 575 -20.11 14.10 -16.57
CA LYS A 575 -20.20 14.56 -17.97
C LYS A 575 -21.61 14.34 -18.57
N ASP A 576 -22.38 13.42 -18.02
CA ASP A 576 -23.80 13.21 -18.32
C ASP A 576 -24.76 14.19 -17.59
N GLU A 577 -24.22 15.24 -16.98
CA GLU A 577 -24.92 16.27 -16.20
C GLU A 577 -25.56 15.79 -14.89
N THR A 578 -25.30 14.55 -14.49
CA THR A 578 -25.69 14.05 -13.16
C THR A 578 -24.71 14.56 -12.09
N CYS A 579 -25.22 14.89 -10.90
CA CYS A 579 -24.39 15.38 -9.80
C CYS A 579 -24.23 14.31 -8.72
N VAL A 580 -22.97 13.99 -8.41
CA VAL A 580 -22.57 13.06 -7.37
C VAL A 580 -22.33 13.87 -6.10
N ASN A 581 -23.25 13.72 -5.14
CA ASN A 581 -23.17 14.33 -3.81
C ASN A 581 -22.29 13.47 -2.89
N LYS A 582 -21.01 13.33 -3.26
CA LYS A 582 -19.97 12.66 -2.48
C LYS A 582 -18.75 13.58 -2.44
N VAL A 583 -18.22 13.78 -1.24
CA VAL A 583 -17.01 14.58 -1.01
C VAL A 583 -15.83 13.89 -1.70
N ASN A 584 -15.07 14.65 -2.51
CA ASN A 584 -13.88 14.18 -3.23
C ASN A 584 -14.11 12.97 -4.15
N ALA A 585 -15.23 12.95 -4.88
CA ALA A 585 -15.54 11.88 -5.84
C ALA A 585 -14.60 11.80 -7.07
N GLU A 586 -13.72 12.78 -7.27
CA GLU A 586 -12.81 12.83 -8.42
C GLU A 586 -11.53 12.02 -8.15
N CYS A 587 -11.21 11.09 -9.06
CA CYS A 587 -9.99 10.26 -9.02
C CYS A 587 -9.78 9.47 -7.72
N ASP A 588 -10.85 9.00 -7.09
CA ASP A 588 -10.83 8.24 -5.84
C ASP A 588 -10.76 6.70 -6.04
N ARG A 589 -10.70 6.27 -7.31
CA ARG A 589 -10.71 4.87 -7.79
C ARG A 589 -12.03 4.15 -7.57
N VAL A 590 -13.10 4.89 -7.27
CA VAL A 590 -14.46 4.38 -7.18
C VAL A 590 -15.24 5.02 -8.30
N LYS A 591 -15.89 4.20 -9.13
CA LYS A 591 -16.76 4.71 -10.18
C LYS A 591 -18.08 5.18 -9.54
N ASP A 592 -18.14 6.45 -9.15
CA ASP A 592 -19.33 7.11 -8.61
C ASP A 592 -20.23 7.68 -9.72
N CYS A 593 -19.64 8.16 -10.83
CA CYS A 593 -20.43 8.55 -12.01
C CYS A 593 -20.87 7.32 -12.82
N THR A 594 -22.10 7.33 -13.32
CA THR A 594 -22.63 6.25 -14.19
C THR A 594 -21.80 6.07 -15.47
N ASP A 595 -21.27 7.16 -16.00
CA ASP A 595 -20.41 7.21 -17.18
C ASP A 595 -18.91 7.05 -16.86
N GLY A 596 -18.50 7.11 -15.59
CA GLY A 596 -17.12 7.00 -15.14
C GLY A 596 -16.29 8.26 -15.42
N SER A 597 -16.93 9.41 -15.60
CA SER A 597 -16.28 10.68 -15.89
C SER A 597 -15.46 11.25 -14.74
N ASP A 598 -15.77 10.83 -13.51
CA ASP A 598 -15.03 11.06 -12.27
C ASP A 598 -13.63 10.42 -12.23
N GLU A 599 -13.41 9.36 -13.02
CA GLU A 599 -12.15 8.61 -13.08
C GLU A 599 -11.35 8.87 -14.38
N LEU A 600 -11.77 9.83 -15.22
CA LEU A 600 -11.08 10.19 -16.45
C LEU A 600 -10.00 11.26 -16.21
N GLY A 601 -8.76 11.00 -16.64
CA GLY A 601 -7.66 11.97 -16.55
C GLY A 601 -6.80 11.86 -15.29
N CYS A 602 -6.98 10.80 -14.50
CA CYS A 602 -6.26 10.53 -13.25
C CYS A 602 -4.83 9.97 -13.42
N ASP A 603 -4.13 10.29 -14.52
CA ASP A 603 -2.77 9.81 -14.81
C ASP A 603 -1.66 10.60 -14.05
N CYS A 604 -2.04 11.35 -13.02
CA CYS A 604 -1.17 12.15 -12.15
C CYS A 604 -1.26 11.68 -10.68
N GLY A 605 -0.34 12.12 -9.83
CA GLY A 605 -0.42 11.89 -8.37
C GLY A 605 -0.29 10.42 -7.93
N VAL A 606 -0.09 9.49 -8.86
CA VAL A 606 0.14 8.08 -8.58
C VAL A 606 1.59 7.89 -8.19
N ARG A 607 1.85 7.37 -6.99
CA ARG A 607 3.19 6.91 -6.63
C ARG A 607 3.45 5.59 -7.37
N PRO A 608 4.47 5.51 -8.24
CA PRO A 608 4.78 4.28 -8.97
C PRO A 608 5.23 3.15 -8.04
N TYR A 609 5.59 3.46 -6.79
CA TYR A 609 5.96 2.47 -5.77
C TYR A 609 4.97 2.56 -4.60
N LYS A 610 4.03 1.61 -4.52
CA LYS A 610 2.96 1.57 -3.50
C LYS A 610 3.38 1.10 -2.11
N LEU A 611 4.67 0.84 -1.85
CA LEU A 611 5.10 0.25 -0.58
C LEU A 611 6.44 0.82 -0.08
N ASN A 612 6.36 1.63 0.97
CA ASN A 612 7.01 1.42 2.27
C ASN A 612 6.64 2.64 3.15
N ARG A 613 5.56 2.53 3.95
CA ARG A 613 5.37 3.43 5.09
C ARG A 613 6.57 3.21 6.01
N ILE A 614 7.50 4.16 6.05
CA ILE A 614 8.56 4.20 7.05
C ILE A 614 8.23 5.43 7.89
N VAL A 615 7.83 5.16 9.13
CA VAL A 615 7.41 6.17 10.10
C VAL A 615 8.66 6.74 10.76
N GLY A 616 8.73 8.07 10.89
CA GLY A 616 9.89 8.80 11.42
C GLY A 616 10.85 9.21 10.29
N GLY A 617 10.98 10.52 10.07
CA GLY A 617 11.64 11.11 8.90
C GLY A 617 13.00 10.49 8.54
N GLU A 618 13.05 9.85 7.38
CA GLU A 618 14.25 9.24 6.79
C GLU A 618 14.31 9.53 5.28
N ASN A 619 15.47 9.32 4.65
CA ASN A 619 15.68 9.53 3.21
C ASN A 619 14.63 8.76 2.38
N ALA A 620 13.90 9.47 1.51
CA ALA A 620 12.98 8.89 0.54
C ALA A 620 13.72 8.04 -0.50
N GLN A 621 13.08 6.98 -1.00
CA GLN A 621 13.64 6.07 -2.01
C GLN A 621 13.61 6.70 -3.41
N VAL A 622 14.52 6.27 -4.30
CA VAL A 622 14.54 6.71 -5.71
C VAL A 622 13.17 6.54 -6.36
N GLY A 623 12.58 7.65 -6.81
CA GLY A 623 11.29 7.68 -7.50
C GLY A 623 10.06 7.42 -6.61
N GLU A 624 10.21 7.41 -5.28
CA GLU A 624 9.08 7.37 -4.34
C GLU A 624 8.17 8.61 -4.48
N TRP A 625 8.79 9.75 -4.80
CA TRP A 625 8.15 11.05 -5.02
C TRP A 625 8.54 11.60 -6.39
N PRO A 626 7.98 11.04 -7.47
CA PRO A 626 8.46 11.29 -8.83
C PRO A 626 8.18 12.72 -9.32
N TRP A 627 7.35 13.48 -8.61
CA TRP A 627 7.06 14.89 -8.90
C TRP A 627 8.01 15.86 -8.20
N GLN A 628 8.88 15.41 -7.30
CA GLN A 628 9.81 16.30 -6.59
C GLN A 628 10.95 16.78 -7.51
N VAL A 629 11.18 18.09 -7.54
CA VAL A 629 12.23 18.73 -8.34
C VAL A 629 13.17 19.53 -7.45
N SER A 630 14.47 19.41 -7.72
CA SER A 630 15.51 20.22 -7.09
C SER A 630 15.83 21.42 -7.97
N LEU A 631 15.70 22.63 -7.43
CA LEU A 631 16.06 23.88 -8.09
C LEU A 631 17.44 24.33 -7.63
N HIS A 632 18.34 24.52 -8.59
CA HIS A 632 19.71 24.97 -8.36
C HIS A 632 19.90 26.37 -8.94
N PHE A 633 20.59 27.24 -8.19
CA PHE A 633 20.92 28.58 -8.63
C PHE A 633 22.41 28.68 -8.96
N GLN A 634 22.73 29.01 -10.22
CA GLN A 634 24.11 29.16 -10.72
C GLN A 634 25.04 28.02 -10.23
N THR A 635 26.12 28.34 -9.49
CA THR A 635 27.08 27.38 -8.93
C THR A 635 26.80 27.00 -7.47
N MET A 636 25.73 27.52 -6.88
CA MET A 636 25.45 27.39 -5.43
C MET A 636 24.82 26.03 -5.06
N GLY A 637 24.52 25.16 -6.02
CA GLY A 637 23.85 23.89 -5.76
C GLY A 637 22.35 24.08 -5.49
N HIS A 638 21.75 23.17 -4.71
CA HIS A 638 20.32 23.19 -4.38
C HIS A 638 19.94 24.42 -3.53
N VAL A 639 18.88 25.12 -3.93
CA VAL A 639 18.36 26.31 -3.24
C VAL A 639 16.89 26.14 -2.85
N CYS A 640 16.07 25.59 -3.74
CA CYS A 640 14.63 25.44 -3.50
C CYS A 640 14.08 24.12 -4.07
N GLY A 641 12.90 23.72 -3.58
CA GLY A 641 12.11 22.63 -4.16
C GLY A 641 11.06 23.13 -5.16
N ALA A 642 10.63 22.25 -6.06
CA ALA A 642 9.46 22.44 -6.90
C ALA A 642 8.72 21.11 -7.12
N SER A 643 7.49 21.19 -7.63
CA SER A 643 6.66 20.04 -7.99
C SER A 643 6.31 20.04 -9.48
N ILE A 644 6.39 18.87 -10.12
CA ILE A 644 6.00 18.69 -11.52
C ILE A 644 4.48 18.68 -11.62
N ILE A 645 3.90 19.63 -12.37
CA ILE A 645 2.45 19.67 -12.63
C ILE A 645 2.13 19.30 -14.09
N SER A 646 3.08 19.44 -15.01
CA SER A 646 2.99 18.93 -16.38
C SER A 646 4.38 18.64 -16.94
N ASN A 647 4.46 18.14 -18.19
CA ASN A 647 5.76 17.91 -18.83
C ASN A 647 6.55 19.22 -19.09
N LYS A 648 5.93 20.40 -19.03
CA LYS A 648 6.59 21.70 -19.23
C LYS A 648 6.53 22.63 -18.03
N TRP A 649 5.61 22.43 -17.11
CA TRP A 649 5.34 23.37 -16.03
C TRP A 649 5.66 22.77 -14.67
N LEU A 650 6.29 23.57 -13.82
CA LEU A 650 6.55 23.28 -12.42
C LEU A 650 5.86 24.31 -11.52
N LEU A 651 5.52 23.89 -10.31
CA LEU A 651 5.00 24.73 -9.23
C LEU A 651 6.05 24.86 -8.12
N SER A 652 6.28 26.08 -7.63
CA SER A 652 7.23 26.37 -6.54
C SER A 652 6.75 27.58 -5.73
N ALA A 653 7.52 28.01 -4.74
CA ALA A 653 7.22 29.17 -3.91
C ALA A 653 7.75 30.47 -4.55
N ALA A 654 7.05 31.58 -4.38
CA ALA A 654 7.46 32.88 -4.91
C ALA A 654 8.69 33.46 -4.19
N HIS A 655 8.86 33.17 -2.89
CA HIS A 655 9.98 33.64 -2.09
C HIS A 655 11.34 33.14 -2.60
N CYS A 656 11.36 32.04 -3.35
CA CYS A 656 12.58 31.52 -3.99
C CYS A 656 13.12 32.46 -5.09
N PHE A 657 12.23 33.18 -5.79
CA PHE A 657 12.58 33.97 -6.97
C PHE A 657 12.50 35.47 -6.74
N LYS A 658 11.52 35.90 -5.93
CA LYS A 658 11.35 37.30 -5.54
C LYS A 658 12.03 37.53 -4.21
N THR A 659 13.32 37.88 -4.29
CA THR A 659 14.23 38.18 -3.16
C THR A 659 14.81 39.58 -3.30
N SER A 660 15.65 40.02 -2.34
CA SER A 660 16.40 41.28 -2.44
C SER A 660 17.42 41.31 -3.58
N SER A 661 17.78 40.15 -4.16
CA SER A 661 18.76 40.03 -5.23
C SER A 661 18.09 39.96 -6.61
N PRO A 662 18.35 40.93 -7.52
CA PRO A 662 17.70 40.97 -8.84
C PRO A 662 18.07 39.78 -9.75
N GLU A 663 19.18 39.09 -9.46
CA GLU A 663 19.63 37.91 -10.22
C GLU A 663 18.71 36.69 -10.08
N ASN A 664 17.96 36.59 -8.98
CA ASN A 664 17.04 35.47 -8.71
C ASN A 664 15.79 35.52 -9.61
N HIS A 665 15.50 36.66 -10.22
CA HIS A 665 14.41 36.82 -11.18
C HIS A 665 14.75 36.34 -12.60
N ILE A 666 16.03 36.08 -12.87
CA ILE A 666 16.49 35.72 -14.22
C ILE A 666 16.35 34.21 -14.40
N ALA A 667 15.40 33.77 -15.23
CA ALA A 667 15.12 32.35 -15.47
C ALA A 667 16.35 31.54 -15.92
N SER A 668 17.23 32.12 -16.74
CA SER A 668 18.44 31.43 -17.24
C SER A 668 19.47 31.11 -16.16
N ASN A 669 19.36 31.68 -14.96
CA ASN A 669 20.26 31.39 -13.84
C ASN A 669 19.85 30.13 -13.06
N TRP A 670 18.68 29.57 -13.36
CA TRP A 670 18.08 28.45 -12.64
C TRP A 670 18.16 27.14 -13.42
N TRP A 671 18.67 26.12 -12.76
CA TRP A 671 18.69 24.75 -13.23
C TRP A 671 17.69 23.91 -12.45
N THR A 672 16.95 23.08 -13.15
CA THR A 672 15.99 22.14 -12.57
C THR A 672 16.50 20.71 -12.76
N TYR A 673 16.41 19.90 -11.72
CA TYR A 673 16.77 18.50 -11.73
C TYR A 673 15.57 17.65 -11.30
N SER A 674 15.00 16.91 -12.24
CA SER A 674 13.86 16.01 -12.01
C SER A 674 14.31 14.55 -11.95
N GLY A 675 13.75 13.76 -11.02
CA GLY A 675 14.11 12.35 -10.84
C GLY A 675 15.41 12.12 -10.06
N MET A 676 15.90 13.16 -9.37
CA MET A 676 17.10 13.15 -8.53
C MET A 676 16.75 12.70 -7.11
N GLN A 677 17.53 11.79 -6.53
CA GLN A 677 17.37 11.38 -5.11
C GLN A 677 18.47 12.00 -4.24
N ASP A 678 19.72 11.96 -4.69
CA ASP A 678 20.92 12.41 -3.96
C ASP A 678 21.53 13.62 -4.66
N GLN A 679 21.81 14.69 -3.91
CA GLN A 679 22.42 15.92 -4.40
C GLN A 679 23.78 15.72 -5.11
N TYR A 680 24.48 14.63 -4.80
CA TYR A 680 25.79 14.30 -5.35
C TYR A 680 25.78 13.27 -6.50
N LYS A 681 24.63 12.65 -6.80
CA LYS A 681 24.49 11.66 -7.89
C LYS A 681 23.49 12.15 -8.94
N GLN A 682 24.01 12.79 -9.97
CA GLN A 682 23.21 13.40 -11.05
C GLN A 682 22.91 12.43 -12.22
N ASP A 683 23.49 11.24 -12.24
CA ASP A 683 23.55 10.35 -13.42
C ASP A 683 22.19 9.85 -13.95
N ILE A 684 21.11 9.98 -13.16
CA ILE A 684 19.75 9.50 -13.52
C ILE A 684 18.75 10.67 -13.70
N ALA A 685 19.14 11.89 -13.33
CA ALA A 685 18.23 13.05 -13.30
C ALA A 685 18.11 13.74 -14.67
N GLN A 686 16.92 14.19 -15.02
CA GLN A 686 16.72 15.05 -16.19
C GLN A 686 16.96 16.51 -15.81
N GLN A 687 17.98 17.10 -16.42
CA GLN A 687 18.32 18.51 -16.23
C GLN A 687 17.61 19.39 -17.27
N ARG A 688 16.97 20.47 -16.83
CA ARG A 688 16.33 21.49 -17.69
C ARG A 688 16.59 22.90 -17.17
N LEU A 689 16.77 23.85 -18.09
CA LEU A 689 16.79 25.28 -17.76
C LEU A 689 15.38 25.84 -17.67
N LEU A 690 15.17 26.85 -16.84
CA LEU A 690 13.92 27.62 -16.85
C LEU A 690 13.89 28.60 -18.02
N LYS A 691 12.72 28.68 -18.67
CA LYS A 691 12.42 29.63 -19.73
C LYS A 691 11.75 30.89 -19.18
N THR A 692 10.77 30.71 -18.30
CA THR A 692 10.06 31.82 -17.64
C THR A 692 9.76 31.48 -16.18
N ILE A 693 9.72 32.52 -15.34
CA ILE A 693 9.32 32.47 -13.93
C ILE A 693 8.14 33.43 -13.77
N ILE A 694 7.02 32.92 -13.25
CA ILE A 694 5.79 33.69 -13.04
C ILE A 694 5.44 33.61 -11.56
N THR A 695 5.79 34.64 -10.79
CA THR A 695 5.37 34.78 -9.38
C THR A 695 3.98 35.40 -9.29
N HIS A 696 3.21 35.07 -8.27
CA HIS A 696 1.92 35.71 -8.03
C HIS A 696 2.07 37.25 -7.95
N PRO A 697 1.22 38.04 -8.65
CA PRO A 697 1.33 39.51 -8.66
C PRO A 697 1.30 40.13 -7.26
N ASP A 698 0.41 39.61 -6.40
CA ASP A 698 0.18 40.11 -5.04
C ASP A 698 1.10 39.48 -3.97
N TYR A 699 2.13 38.73 -4.38
CA TYR A 699 3.06 38.14 -3.41
C TYR A 699 3.78 39.20 -2.56
N SER A 700 3.66 39.06 -1.24
CA SER A 700 4.24 39.92 -0.22
C SER A 700 5.41 39.26 0.48
N GLN A 701 6.61 39.86 0.40
CA GLN A 701 7.81 39.38 1.10
C GLN A 701 7.76 39.55 2.63
N MET A 702 6.81 40.33 3.16
CA MET A 702 6.71 40.63 4.59
C MET A 702 5.72 39.72 5.31
N THR A 703 4.63 39.36 4.63
CA THR A 703 3.55 38.53 5.19
C THR A 703 3.55 37.11 4.62
N TYR A 704 4.34 36.85 3.58
CA TYR A 704 4.32 35.60 2.81
C TYR A 704 2.97 35.27 2.15
N ASP A 705 2.06 36.25 2.08
CA ASP A 705 0.80 36.08 1.38
C ASP A 705 1.03 35.82 -0.11
N TYR A 706 0.27 34.88 -0.68
CA TYR A 706 0.35 34.46 -2.08
C TYR A 706 1.74 33.95 -2.51
N ASP A 707 2.41 33.18 -1.65
CA ASP A 707 3.74 32.60 -1.90
C ASP A 707 3.75 31.45 -2.91
N VAL A 708 3.36 31.73 -4.15
CA VAL A 708 3.28 30.74 -5.25
C VAL A 708 3.90 31.27 -6.54
N ALA A 709 4.63 30.39 -7.24
CA ALA A 709 5.25 30.66 -8.52
C ALA A 709 5.11 29.48 -9.50
N LEU A 710 4.84 29.81 -10.76
CA LEU A 710 4.84 28.88 -11.89
C LEU A 710 6.13 29.04 -12.69
N LEU A 711 6.73 27.91 -13.05
CA LEU A 711 8.00 27.85 -13.77
C LEU A 711 7.81 27.09 -15.09
N GLU A 712 8.15 27.73 -16.21
CA GLU A 712 8.12 27.08 -17.53
C GLU A 712 9.51 26.51 -17.85
N LEU A 713 9.58 25.25 -18.25
CA LEU A 713 10.81 24.58 -18.68
C LEU A 713 11.15 24.93 -20.13
N SER A 714 12.44 25.12 -20.40
CA SER A 714 12.97 25.34 -21.76
C SER A 714 12.71 24.17 -22.72
N GLN A 715 12.66 22.95 -22.20
CA GLN A 715 12.35 21.73 -22.95
C GLN A 715 11.46 20.81 -22.10
N PRO A 716 10.52 20.07 -22.73
CA PRO A 716 9.65 19.17 -21.98
C PRO A 716 10.42 18.04 -21.29
N LEU A 717 9.90 17.61 -20.14
CA LEU A 717 10.33 16.41 -19.42
C LEU A 717 9.79 15.16 -20.12
N VAL A 718 10.60 14.12 -20.12
CA VAL A 718 10.17 12.77 -20.51
C VAL A 718 9.69 12.07 -19.25
N PHE A 719 8.42 11.68 -19.18
CA PHE A 719 7.93 10.96 -18.01
C PHE A 719 8.51 9.55 -17.93
N THR A 720 8.92 9.19 -16.71
CA THR A 720 9.55 7.90 -16.38
C THR A 720 9.05 7.46 -15.00
N ASN A 721 9.49 6.30 -14.52
CA ASN A 721 9.12 5.80 -13.19
C ASN A 721 9.67 6.65 -12.03
N THR A 722 10.56 7.61 -12.31
CA THR A 722 11.11 8.55 -11.31
C THR A 722 10.69 10.00 -11.59
N ILE A 723 9.95 10.25 -12.68
CA ILE A 723 9.55 11.60 -13.15
C ILE A 723 8.10 11.53 -13.62
N GLN A 724 7.16 11.99 -12.80
CA GLN A 724 5.72 11.99 -13.07
C GLN A 724 5.08 13.24 -12.46
N PRO A 725 3.95 13.72 -12.99
CA PRO A 725 3.26 14.89 -12.45
C PRO A 725 2.45 14.56 -11.19
N ILE A 726 2.32 15.52 -10.27
CA ILE A 726 1.36 15.47 -9.16
C ILE A 726 0.01 16.05 -9.62
N CYS A 727 -1.11 15.52 -9.10
CA CYS A 727 -2.42 16.13 -9.34
C CYS A 727 -2.58 17.38 -8.48
N LEU A 728 -3.16 18.43 -9.07
CA LEU A 728 -3.61 19.60 -8.34
C LEU A 728 -5.07 19.37 -7.92
N PRO A 729 -5.43 19.55 -6.65
CA PRO A 729 -6.81 19.44 -6.22
C PRO A 729 -7.66 20.55 -6.85
N THR A 730 -8.92 20.24 -7.11
CA THR A 730 -9.94 21.25 -7.48
C THR A 730 -10.22 22.16 -6.28
N SER A 731 -10.69 23.39 -6.52
CA SER A 731 -10.98 24.35 -5.44
C SER A 731 -12.10 23.92 -4.50
N SER A 732 -12.88 22.93 -4.91
CA SER A 732 -13.96 22.28 -4.19
C SER A 732 -13.52 21.06 -3.37
N HIS A 733 -12.26 20.62 -3.52
CA HIS A 733 -11.74 19.46 -2.81
C HIS A 733 -11.62 19.76 -1.33
N LEU A 734 -12.27 18.95 -0.49
CA LEU A 734 -12.29 19.13 0.95
C LEU A 734 -11.21 18.26 1.58
N PHE A 735 -10.39 18.83 2.46
CA PHE A 735 -9.34 18.11 3.17
C PHE A 735 -9.75 17.94 4.64
N PRO A 736 -10.30 16.77 5.04
CA PRO A 736 -10.66 16.53 6.44
C PRO A 736 -9.46 16.63 7.38
N ALA A 737 -9.65 17.24 8.54
CA ALA A 737 -8.66 17.27 9.61
C ALA A 737 -8.37 15.84 10.12
N GLY A 738 -7.11 15.57 10.48
CA GLY A 738 -6.64 14.26 10.97
C GLY A 738 -6.19 13.28 9.87
N ILE A 739 -6.17 13.69 8.59
CA ILE A 739 -5.59 12.86 7.52
C ILE A 739 -4.07 13.04 7.48
N PRO A 740 -3.27 11.97 7.37
CA PRO A 740 -1.83 12.06 7.22
C PRO A 740 -1.44 12.57 5.83
N CYS A 741 -0.79 13.74 5.79
CA CYS A 741 -0.15 14.34 4.65
C CYS A 741 1.36 14.12 4.67
N TRP A 742 1.98 14.28 3.51
CA TRP A 742 3.42 14.07 3.36
C TRP A 742 4.07 15.32 2.80
N VAL A 743 5.18 15.72 3.42
CA VAL A 743 6.04 16.80 2.93
C VAL A 743 7.35 16.20 2.48
N THR A 744 7.84 16.61 1.30
CA THR A 744 9.09 16.12 0.73
C THR A 744 9.99 17.26 0.26
N GLY A 745 11.30 17.07 0.42
CA GLY A 745 12.27 18.07 -0.02
C GLY A 745 13.69 17.74 0.41
N TRP A 746 14.64 18.60 0.04
CA TRP A 746 16.01 18.55 0.55
C TRP A 746 16.18 19.70 1.53
N GLY A 747 16.66 19.45 2.75
CA GLY A 747 16.80 20.52 3.72
C GLY A 747 16.91 20.05 5.17
N THR A 748 16.68 20.98 6.09
CA THR A 748 16.79 20.78 7.53
C THR A 748 15.49 20.27 8.12
N LEU A 749 15.57 19.42 9.15
CA LEU A 749 14.39 18.86 9.85
C LEU A 749 13.61 19.89 10.70
N ARG A 750 14.06 21.15 10.73
CA ARG A 750 13.45 22.28 11.45
C ARG A 750 13.68 23.56 10.64
N GLU A 751 12.74 24.49 10.69
CA GLU A 751 12.87 25.83 10.11
C GLU A 751 14.06 26.58 10.76
N GLY A 752 14.95 27.16 9.94
CA GLY A 752 16.17 27.83 10.43
C GLY A 752 17.28 26.91 10.99
N GLY A 753 17.15 25.59 10.88
CA GLY A 753 18.15 24.62 11.34
C GLY A 753 19.49 24.68 10.57
N ARG A 754 20.53 24.06 11.13
CA ARG A 754 21.84 23.91 10.43
C ARG A 754 21.87 22.57 9.69
N LEU A 755 22.27 22.58 8.41
CA LEU A 755 22.38 21.39 7.54
C LEU A 755 23.16 20.26 8.23
N ARG A 756 22.47 19.20 8.67
CA ARG A 756 23.10 17.93 9.05
C ARG A 756 23.08 16.99 7.85
N GLY A 757 24.07 17.13 6.97
CA GLY A 757 24.64 16.05 6.15
C GLY A 757 23.76 15.12 5.30
N SER A 758 22.44 15.29 5.21
CA SER A 758 21.59 14.45 4.36
C SER A 758 21.55 15.03 2.95
N SER A 759 22.21 14.37 2.01
CA SER A 759 22.17 14.72 0.58
C SER A 759 20.94 14.17 -0.15
N GLY A 760 20.15 13.30 0.50
CA GLY A 760 18.96 12.66 -0.04
C GLY A 760 17.68 13.52 0.08
N VAL A 761 16.67 13.24 -0.75
CA VAL A 761 15.29 13.71 -0.51
C VAL A 761 14.83 13.19 0.84
N LEU A 762 14.33 14.06 1.71
CA LEU A 762 13.69 13.71 2.98
C LEU A 762 12.17 13.69 2.81
N ARG A 763 11.50 12.90 3.66
CA ARG A 763 10.05 12.92 3.82
C ARG A 763 9.66 13.11 5.28
N GLY A 764 8.56 13.80 5.53
CA GLY A 764 7.89 13.86 6.82
C GLY A 764 6.40 13.52 6.66
N GLU A 765 5.81 12.88 7.67
CA GLU A 765 4.37 12.63 7.79
C GLU A 765 3.80 13.67 8.76
N TRP A 766 2.68 14.29 8.39
CA TRP A 766 2.07 15.44 9.08
C TRP A 766 0.57 15.22 9.17
N GLU A 767 -0.07 15.62 10.26
CA GLU A 767 -1.52 15.61 10.32
C GLU A 767 -2.06 16.95 9.79
N MET A 768 -3.05 16.88 8.89
CA MET A 768 -3.77 18.10 8.49
C MET A 768 -4.65 18.57 9.63
N VAL A 769 -4.48 19.83 10.03
CA VAL A 769 -5.28 20.49 11.07
C VAL A 769 -6.48 21.18 10.44
N SER A 770 -6.32 21.77 9.25
CA SER A 770 -7.39 22.36 8.45
C SER A 770 -7.00 22.44 6.97
N GLY A 771 -7.94 22.80 6.09
CA GLY A 771 -7.69 22.95 4.63
C GLY A 771 -6.63 23.99 4.23
N GLY A 772 -6.08 24.74 5.19
CA GLY A 772 -4.97 25.67 5.00
C GLY A 772 -3.81 25.52 6.00
N TYR A 773 -3.81 24.50 6.88
CA TYR A 773 -2.80 24.37 7.95
C TYR A 773 -2.44 22.90 8.24
N CYS A 774 -1.14 22.63 8.35
CA CYS A 774 -0.58 21.32 8.75
C CYS A 774 0.28 21.51 10.01
N GLU A 775 0.11 20.66 11.03
CA GLU A 775 0.93 20.72 12.25
C GLU A 775 2.16 19.80 12.16
N LEU A 776 3.30 20.30 12.66
CA LEU A 776 4.48 19.49 12.98
C LEU A 776 4.13 18.57 14.15
N GLY A 777 4.10 17.25 13.89
CA GLY A 777 4.04 16.24 14.96
C GLY A 777 5.37 16.04 15.68
#